data_AF-A0A0M4EFM9-F1
#
_entry.id   AF-A0A0M4EFM9-F1
#
_cell.length_a   1.000
_cell.length_b   1.000
_cell.length_c   1.000
_cell.angle_alpha   90.00
_cell.angle_beta   90.00
_cell.angle_gamma   90.00
#
_symmetry.space_group_name_H-M   'P 1'
#
loop_
_entity.id
_entity.type
_entity.pdbx_description
1 polymer ?
#
loop_
_entity_poly.entity_id
_entity_poly.type
_entity_poly.pdbx_seq_one_letter_code
_entity_poly.pdbx_strand_id
1 'polypeptide(L)'
;MLKVVGASWQKTRVGTYILIGAGLLVIGAFFIGYMERPEYDGTYCATAYWPKEGLSIENWKQQNDLVNIPKGVARICYKDSVYENGWAQIEVETQRIYPDWMQAYAAGMLEGSLTWKNIYNQWSNTISSSCERDESSQKFCEWLRELLTSNHEWLTEQAKLKAPHDLYWHQVHMILEQLQGMADGYVRGATRARSDLEEEIELADFLLMNAAADIQDLKIYYENYVLPNGTATETGDGKNFFLPSATMLTRIMRQEQAPGAETTTPAPNAAQSLQLLFGHSTAGSYASMLRIQKRYKFHFHFAPQPRSNTVPGVDITFTGYPGIIGSTDDFYVVKGRQVQSIVGGVSMKNENLQLWQAVNVEHMVPLVARVMAANRISQNRQSWAKAMAKHPYTGAKQWVTVDLNKLGAQDNLYNTLAADEKLDDAAVALNEKDKAAINARHDQLKHMVWIAEQLPGRMHAKDVTENFLLNGNSSWLANGVPYFDEILTASGGSVEQQQQQQLSAAEETELSNLEAVDKYLRTHGFRGDLLGEQSIAYGNIDLKLFSYNARLGKSDYHAFAGPIFLRMQHVPASAATDSPAPASAIGDERLSVSIDDAAALAELQLITERRSVRNDMRAIAMRQVESKPFSWSAMGLEEQNHAGHPDVWNFDKVSPKWAW
;
A
#
# COMPACT_ATOMS: atom_id res chain seq x y z
N MET A 1 -11.20 64.48 71.74
CA MET A 1 -11.87 65.02 70.53
C MET A 1 -10.96 64.73 69.33
N LEU A 2 -11.20 63.62 68.61
CA LEU A 2 -10.42 63.23 67.43
C LEU A 2 -11.16 63.71 66.18
N LYS A 3 -10.56 64.65 65.44
CA LYS A 3 -11.07 65.12 64.13
C LYS A 3 -10.86 64.00 63.12
N VAL A 4 -11.94 63.34 62.72
CA VAL A 4 -11.96 62.41 61.59
C VAL A 4 -11.88 63.25 60.31
N VAL A 5 -10.76 63.15 59.60
CA VAL A 5 -10.55 63.81 58.31
C VAL A 5 -11.36 63.03 57.27
N GLY A 6 -12.44 63.63 56.76
CA GLY A 6 -13.29 63.02 55.73
C GLY A 6 -12.49 62.75 54.46
N ALA A 7 -12.42 61.49 54.04
CA ALA A 7 -11.82 61.11 52.76
C ALA A 7 -12.56 61.80 51.61
N SER A 8 -11.81 62.34 50.64
CA SER A 8 -12.37 62.97 49.44
C SER A 8 -13.26 61.97 48.70
N TRP A 9 -14.55 62.29 48.58
CA TRP A 9 -15.57 61.44 47.96
C TRP A 9 -15.22 61.02 46.52
N GLN A 10 -14.52 61.88 45.76
CA GLN A 10 -14.00 61.54 44.44
C GLN A 10 -12.92 60.45 44.49
N LYS A 11 -12.00 60.51 45.46
CA LYS A 11 -10.95 59.48 45.63
C LYS A 11 -11.56 58.12 46.01
N THR A 12 -12.61 58.12 46.83
CA THR A 12 -13.35 56.89 47.19
C THR A 12 -14.07 56.27 45.97
N ARG A 13 -14.66 57.10 45.10
CA ARG A 13 -15.30 56.64 43.85
C ARG A 13 -14.29 56.04 42.87
N VAL A 14 -13.15 56.72 42.66
CA VAL A 14 -12.09 56.22 41.78
C VAL A 14 -11.51 54.90 42.32
N GLY A 15 -11.26 54.80 43.62
CA GLY A 15 -10.82 53.56 44.26
C GLY A 15 -11.84 52.41 44.10
N THR A 16 -13.14 52.73 44.20
CA THR A 16 -14.21 51.75 44.00
C THR A 16 -14.25 51.25 42.55
N TYR A 17 -14.13 52.14 41.56
CA TYR A 17 -14.09 51.74 40.14
C TYR A 17 -12.84 50.91 39.81
N ILE A 18 -11.69 51.23 40.41
CA ILE A 18 -10.47 50.42 40.25
C ILE A 18 -10.67 49.02 40.85
N LEU A 19 -11.27 48.91 42.04
CA LEU A 19 -11.55 47.61 42.67
C LEU A 19 -12.57 46.78 41.89
N ILE A 20 -13.61 47.41 41.35
CA ILE A 20 -14.58 46.74 40.46
C ILE A 20 -13.89 46.29 39.18
N GLY A 21 -13.07 47.13 38.55
CA GLY A 21 -12.30 46.76 37.35
C GLY A 21 -11.33 45.61 37.61
N ALA A 22 -10.60 45.65 38.72
CA ALA A 22 -9.71 44.57 39.14
C ALA A 22 -10.49 43.28 39.43
N GLY A 23 -11.65 43.38 40.10
CA GLY A 23 -12.53 42.24 40.36
C GLY A 23 -13.04 41.60 39.06
N LEU A 24 -13.45 42.40 38.08
CA LEU A 24 -13.88 41.92 36.77
C LEU A 24 -12.73 41.27 35.99
N LEU A 25 -11.51 41.80 36.08
CA LEU A 25 -10.33 41.18 35.47
C LEU A 25 -9.98 39.84 36.12
N VAL A 26 -10.09 39.73 37.44
CA VAL A 26 -9.88 38.45 38.16
C VAL A 26 -10.96 37.44 37.78
N ILE A 27 -12.23 37.83 37.73
CA ILE A 27 -13.33 36.97 37.26
C ILE A 27 -13.10 36.53 35.81
N GLY A 28 -12.69 37.45 34.93
CA GLY A 28 -12.33 37.14 33.55
C GLY A 28 -11.14 36.17 33.45
N ALA A 29 -10.13 36.35 34.28
CA ALA A 29 -8.97 35.43 34.34
C ALA A 29 -9.35 34.04 34.85
N PHE A 30 -10.22 33.94 35.86
CA PHE A 30 -10.79 32.67 36.30
C PHE A 30 -11.63 32.03 35.19
N PHE A 31 -12.45 32.80 34.48
CA PHE A 31 -13.26 32.28 33.38
C PHE A 31 -12.38 31.73 32.25
N ILE A 32 -11.36 32.46 31.83
CA ILE A 32 -10.39 32.01 30.81
C ILE A 32 -9.56 30.81 31.30
N GLY A 33 -9.23 30.75 32.59
CA GLY A 33 -8.49 29.65 33.21
C GLY A 33 -9.31 28.36 33.36
N TYR A 34 -10.63 28.47 33.54
CA TYR A 34 -11.57 27.35 33.63
C TYR A 34 -12.16 26.92 32.28
N MET A 35 -11.99 27.71 31.22
CA MET A 35 -12.31 27.24 29.87
C MET A 35 -11.35 26.09 29.53
N GLU A 36 -11.90 24.89 29.38
CA GLU A 36 -11.18 23.75 28.81
C GLU A 36 -10.58 24.18 27.47
N ARG A 37 -9.26 24.17 27.41
CA ARG A 37 -8.56 24.42 26.14
C ARG A 37 -8.81 23.21 25.26
N PRO A 38 -9.19 23.40 23.99
CA PRO A 38 -9.28 22.28 23.07
C PRO A 38 -7.89 21.61 22.98
N GLU A 39 -7.81 20.36 23.41
CA GLU A 39 -6.68 19.49 23.10
C GLU A 39 -6.82 19.05 21.64
N TYR A 40 -5.92 19.51 20.79
CA TYR A 40 -5.93 19.13 19.40
C TYR A 40 -5.11 17.86 19.18
N ASP A 41 -5.63 16.97 18.35
CA ASP A 41 -5.04 15.64 18.09
C ASP A 41 -3.98 15.62 16.97
N GLY A 42 -3.65 16.80 16.42
CA GLY A 42 -2.72 16.97 15.31
C GLY A 42 -3.34 16.78 13.92
N THR A 43 -4.66 16.66 13.79
CA THR A 43 -5.34 16.49 12.49
C THR A 43 -5.66 17.83 11.83
N TYR A 44 -5.10 18.08 10.65
CA TYR A 44 -5.33 19.29 9.84
C TYR A 44 -6.30 19.01 8.71
N CYS A 45 -7.31 19.86 8.52
CA CYS A 45 -8.27 19.70 7.43
C CYS A 45 -8.32 20.91 6.49
N ALA A 46 -8.70 20.68 5.24
CA ALA A 46 -8.89 21.71 4.24
C ALA A 46 -10.02 21.35 3.27
N THR A 47 -10.67 22.38 2.71
CA THR A 47 -11.74 22.23 1.71
C THR A 47 -11.42 23.04 0.47
N ALA A 48 -11.56 22.42 -0.69
CA ALA A 48 -11.48 23.05 -1.99
C ALA A 48 -12.88 23.45 -2.47
N TYR A 49 -13.04 24.70 -2.89
CA TYR A 49 -14.24 25.26 -3.51
C TYR A 49 -13.94 25.74 -4.91
N TRP A 50 -14.96 25.77 -5.76
CA TRP A 50 -14.85 26.28 -7.13
C TRP A 50 -15.83 27.44 -7.37
N PRO A 51 -15.57 28.63 -6.80
CA PRO A 51 -16.31 29.85 -7.15
C PRO A 51 -16.03 30.28 -8.60
N LYS A 52 -16.69 31.37 -9.05
CA LYS A 52 -16.58 31.82 -10.45
C LYS A 52 -15.16 32.26 -10.83
N GLU A 53 -14.38 32.68 -9.84
CA GLU A 53 -13.02 33.20 -9.97
C GLU A 53 -11.95 32.08 -10.10
N GLY A 54 -12.34 30.81 -9.97
CA GLY A 54 -11.43 29.66 -10.02
C GLY A 54 -11.34 28.90 -8.69
N LEU A 55 -10.42 27.95 -8.60
CA LEU A 55 -10.22 27.12 -7.40
C LEU A 55 -9.78 27.96 -6.19
N SER A 56 -10.46 27.78 -5.07
CA SER A 56 -10.11 28.39 -3.77
C SER A 56 -10.00 27.30 -2.70
N ILE A 57 -8.99 27.39 -1.82
CA ILE A 57 -8.78 26.44 -0.72
C ILE A 57 -8.89 27.16 0.61
N GLU A 58 -9.78 26.66 1.47
CA GLU A 58 -9.93 27.07 2.85
C GLU A 58 -9.24 26.06 3.77
N ASN A 59 -8.32 26.53 4.62
CA ASN A 59 -7.58 25.69 5.57
C ASN A 59 -8.21 25.84 6.96
N TRP A 60 -8.68 24.74 7.54
CA TRP A 60 -9.39 24.72 8.81
C TRP A 60 -8.46 24.62 10.03
N LYS A 61 -7.14 24.61 9.84
CA LYS A 61 -6.15 24.34 10.90
C LYS A 61 -6.41 22.97 11.57
N GLN A 62 -6.00 22.81 12.83
CA GLN A 62 -6.25 21.58 13.59
C GLN A 62 -7.73 21.47 13.98
N GLN A 63 -8.29 20.28 13.82
CA GLN A 63 -9.72 20.03 13.98
C GLN A 63 -9.99 18.73 14.73
N ASN A 64 -10.90 18.78 15.70
CA ASN A 64 -11.40 17.60 16.42
C ASN A 64 -12.78 17.17 15.91
N ASP A 65 -13.58 18.12 15.39
CA ASP A 65 -14.89 17.84 14.79
C ASP A 65 -14.76 17.61 13.29
N LEU A 66 -14.28 16.42 12.95
CA LEU A 66 -13.96 16.06 11.56
C LEU A 66 -15.22 15.85 10.70
N VAL A 67 -16.38 15.61 11.32
CA VAL A 67 -17.64 15.31 10.62
C VAL A 67 -18.18 16.57 9.93
N ASN A 68 -18.05 17.73 10.58
CA ASN A 68 -18.65 18.99 10.13
C ASN A 68 -17.77 19.81 9.17
N ILE A 69 -16.62 19.29 8.75
CA ILE A 69 -15.77 19.93 7.73
C ILE A 69 -16.57 20.07 6.41
N PRO A 70 -16.72 21.29 5.85
CA PRO A 70 -17.47 21.48 4.60
C PRO A 70 -16.93 20.64 3.45
N LYS A 71 -17.85 20.13 2.61
CA LYS A 71 -17.51 19.18 1.55
C LYS A 71 -16.87 19.82 0.32
N GLY A 72 -17.28 21.04 -0.05
CA GLY A 72 -16.80 21.73 -1.25
C GLY A 72 -16.86 20.87 -2.52
N VAL A 73 -15.92 21.09 -3.44
CA VAL A 73 -15.58 20.13 -4.51
C VAL A 73 -14.92 18.89 -3.92
N ALA A 74 -13.98 19.12 -3.01
CA ALA A 74 -13.25 18.11 -2.28
C ALA A 74 -12.90 18.63 -0.89
N ARG A 75 -12.74 17.72 0.07
CA ARG A 75 -12.16 17.98 1.39
C ARG A 75 -11.12 16.94 1.73
N ILE A 76 -10.17 17.32 2.56
CA ILE A 76 -9.10 16.46 3.07
C ILE A 76 -8.95 16.65 4.58
N CYS A 77 -8.59 15.59 5.28
CA CYS A 77 -7.97 15.65 6.59
C CYS A 77 -6.64 14.88 6.59
N TYR A 78 -5.62 15.46 7.21
CA TYR A 78 -4.26 14.99 7.24
C TYR A 78 -3.75 14.96 8.69
N LYS A 79 -3.20 13.83 9.12
CA LYS A 79 -2.48 13.70 10.37
C LYS A 79 -1.08 13.17 10.13
N ASP A 80 -0.08 13.93 10.56
CA ASP A 80 1.31 13.52 10.51
C ASP A 80 1.69 12.80 11.81
N SER A 81 1.52 11.47 11.84
CA SER A 81 1.86 10.62 12.99
C SER A 81 3.11 9.77 12.76
N VAL A 82 4.00 10.16 11.83
CA VAL A 82 5.22 9.41 11.50
C VAL A 82 6.10 9.18 12.74
N TYR A 83 6.25 10.18 13.62
CA TYR A 83 7.01 10.02 14.87
C TYR A 83 6.24 9.28 15.98
N GLU A 84 4.91 9.13 15.86
CA GLU A 84 4.09 8.43 16.86
C GLU A 84 4.00 6.93 16.54
N ASN A 85 3.83 6.58 15.27
CA ASN A 85 3.52 5.21 14.83
C ASN A 85 4.15 4.82 13.48
N GLY A 86 5.01 5.67 12.90
CA GLY A 86 5.65 5.43 11.60
C GLY A 86 4.76 5.63 10.38
N TRP A 87 3.51 6.09 10.55
CA TRP A 87 2.58 6.39 9.47
C TRP A 87 2.04 7.82 9.57
N ALA A 88 2.02 8.53 8.46
CA ALA A 88 1.08 9.61 8.24
C ALA A 88 -0.30 9.05 7.81
N GLN A 89 -1.35 9.86 7.87
CA GLN A 89 -2.70 9.48 7.43
C GLN A 89 -3.37 10.61 6.66
N ILE A 90 -3.99 10.29 5.52
CA ILE A 90 -4.91 11.20 4.83
C ILE A 90 -6.23 10.55 4.47
N GLU A 91 -7.28 11.35 4.53
CA GLU A 91 -8.56 11.02 3.96
C GLU A 91 -9.06 12.13 3.06
N VAL A 92 -9.44 11.79 1.83
CA VAL A 92 -9.90 12.74 0.83
C VAL A 92 -11.28 12.31 0.33
N GLU A 93 -12.24 13.23 0.30
CA GLU A 93 -13.59 12.98 -0.23
C GLU A 93 -13.96 14.04 -1.25
N THR A 94 -14.48 13.62 -2.41
CA THR A 94 -14.96 14.53 -3.47
C THR A 94 -16.48 14.53 -3.55
N GLN A 95 -17.08 15.45 -4.30
CA GLN A 95 -18.53 15.53 -4.46
C GLN A 95 -18.98 15.31 -5.92
N ARG A 96 -19.90 14.34 -6.10
CA ARG A 96 -20.46 13.92 -7.41
C ARG A 96 -21.11 15.07 -8.21
N ILE A 97 -21.47 16.17 -7.56
CA ILE A 97 -22.15 17.29 -8.22
C ILE A 97 -21.21 18.08 -9.16
N TYR A 98 -19.90 17.91 -9.02
CA TYR A 98 -18.89 18.57 -9.84
C TYR A 98 -18.40 17.67 -10.99
N PRO A 99 -17.90 18.25 -12.10
CA PRO A 99 -17.20 17.48 -13.13
C PRO A 99 -16.03 16.67 -12.55
N ASP A 100 -15.80 15.47 -13.06
CA ASP A 100 -14.80 14.57 -12.49
C ASP A 100 -13.38 15.15 -12.54
N TRP A 101 -13.00 15.84 -13.62
CA TRP A 101 -11.66 16.45 -13.76
C TRP A 101 -11.41 17.47 -12.65
N MET A 102 -12.44 18.25 -12.30
CA MET A 102 -12.40 19.24 -11.24
C MET A 102 -12.29 18.57 -9.86
N GLN A 103 -13.02 17.47 -9.66
CA GLN A 103 -12.90 16.67 -8.44
C GLN A 103 -11.49 16.09 -8.28
N ALA A 104 -10.92 15.54 -9.36
CA ALA A 104 -9.60 14.93 -9.37
C ALA A 104 -8.48 15.95 -9.12
N TYR A 105 -8.49 17.06 -9.85
CA TYR A 105 -7.54 18.15 -9.68
C TYR A 105 -7.60 18.77 -8.27
N ALA A 106 -8.81 19.02 -7.75
CA ALA A 106 -8.99 19.55 -6.40
C ALA A 106 -8.49 18.56 -5.32
N ALA A 107 -8.75 17.26 -5.48
CA ALA A 107 -8.25 16.23 -4.58
C ALA A 107 -6.71 16.18 -4.55
N GLY A 108 -6.08 16.22 -5.74
CA GLY A 108 -4.63 16.34 -5.88
C GLY A 108 -4.09 17.58 -5.18
N MET A 109 -4.67 18.75 -5.45
CA MET A 109 -4.20 20.02 -4.87
C MET A 109 -4.30 20.06 -3.35
N LEU A 110 -5.37 19.52 -2.78
CA LEU A 110 -5.54 19.41 -1.34
C LEU A 110 -4.48 18.51 -0.70
N GLU A 111 -4.21 17.33 -1.29
CA GLU A 111 -3.17 16.42 -0.81
C GLU A 111 -1.79 17.04 -0.93
N GLY A 112 -1.42 17.55 -2.11
CA GLY A 112 -0.15 18.22 -2.35
C GLY A 112 0.09 19.35 -1.37
N SER A 113 -0.95 20.15 -1.09
CA SER A 113 -0.83 21.31 -0.20
C SER A 113 -0.71 20.95 1.28
N LEU A 114 -1.44 19.95 1.77
CA LEU A 114 -1.34 19.56 3.19
C LEU A 114 -0.10 18.69 3.48
N THR A 115 0.34 17.90 2.51
CA THR A 115 1.46 16.95 2.67
C THR A 115 2.79 17.44 2.10
N TRP A 116 2.86 18.70 1.63
CA TRP A 116 3.99 19.28 0.90
C TRP A 116 5.37 18.97 1.52
N LYS A 117 5.52 19.06 2.85
CA LYS A 117 6.81 18.82 3.50
C LYS A 117 7.22 17.35 3.45
N ASN A 118 6.27 16.43 3.60
CA ASN A 118 6.53 15.00 3.49
C ASN A 118 6.73 14.58 2.02
N ILE A 119 6.11 15.28 1.05
CA ILE A 119 6.44 15.12 -0.38
C ILE A 119 7.90 15.48 -0.62
N TYR A 120 8.34 16.65 -0.13
CA TYR A 120 9.74 17.07 -0.26
C TYR A 120 10.72 16.06 0.37
N ASN A 121 10.46 15.67 1.61
CA ASN A 121 11.33 14.72 2.30
C ASN A 121 11.38 13.36 1.57
N GLN A 122 10.25 12.86 1.08
CA GLN A 122 10.21 11.61 0.32
C GLN A 122 11.01 11.72 -0.98
N TRP A 123 10.83 12.80 -1.74
CA TRP A 123 11.59 13.07 -2.96
C TRP A 123 13.09 13.19 -2.70
N SER A 124 13.50 13.93 -1.66
CA SER A 124 14.90 14.13 -1.28
C SER A 124 15.57 12.82 -0.83
N ASN A 125 14.85 11.98 -0.07
CA ASN A 125 15.36 10.70 0.40
C ASN A 125 15.45 9.64 -0.71
N THR A 126 14.62 9.76 -1.75
CA THR A 126 14.51 8.75 -2.80
C THR A 126 15.04 9.25 -4.14
N ILE A 127 14.29 10.09 -4.86
CA ILE A 127 14.63 10.48 -6.24
C ILE A 127 15.90 11.33 -6.29
N SER A 128 15.98 12.44 -5.55
CA SER A 128 17.13 13.36 -5.63
C SER A 128 18.43 12.66 -5.21
N SER A 129 18.45 12.03 -4.02
CA SER A 129 19.60 11.26 -3.55
C SER A 129 20.01 10.14 -4.51
N SER A 130 19.05 9.49 -5.19
CA SER A 130 19.37 8.46 -6.20
C SER A 130 20.03 9.04 -7.42
N CYS A 131 19.46 10.12 -7.94
CA CYS A 131 19.87 10.68 -9.20
C CYS A 131 21.22 11.39 -9.08
N GLU A 132 21.57 11.93 -7.92
CA GLU A 132 22.81 12.67 -7.69
C GLU A 132 24.02 11.77 -7.37
N ARG A 133 23.80 10.48 -7.11
CA ARG A 133 24.80 9.53 -6.59
C ARG A 133 26.06 9.41 -7.45
N ASP A 134 25.89 9.15 -8.75
CA ASP A 134 27.00 8.95 -9.69
C ASP A 134 26.56 9.28 -11.13
N GLU A 135 27.54 9.37 -12.05
CA GLU A 135 27.31 9.75 -13.44
C GLU A 135 26.36 8.79 -14.18
N SER A 136 26.36 7.49 -13.83
CA SER A 136 25.47 6.49 -14.46
C SER A 136 24.01 6.69 -14.01
N SER A 137 23.84 6.99 -12.71
CA SER A 137 22.55 7.28 -12.09
C SER A 137 21.97 8.58 -12.62
N GLN A 138 22.81 9.62 -12.78
CA GLN A 138 22.43 10.90 -13.41
C GLN A 138 21.91 10.68 -14.83
N LYS A 139 22.66 10.00 -15.69
CA LYS A 139 22.25 9.70 -17.07
C LYS A 139 20.95 8.90 -17.16
N PHE A 140 20.78 7.93 -16.27
CA PHE A 140 19.53 7.16 -16.22
C PHE A 140 18.35 8.04 -15.80
N CYS A 141 18.52 8.89 -14.79
CA CYS A 141 17.46 9.80 -14.35
C CYS A 141 17.10 10.85 -15.40
N GLU A 142 18.09 11.39 -16.13
CA GLU A 142 17.86 12.28 -17.27
C GLU A 142 17.01 11.59 -18.34
N TRP A 143 17.41 10.39 -18.78
CA TRP A 143 16.63 9.59 -19.73
C TRP A 143 15.22 9.28 -19.21
N LEU A 144 15.08 8.95 -17.92
CA LEU A 144 13.80 8.62 -17.31
C LEU A 144 12.86 9.83 -17.26
N ARG A 145 13.38 11.03 -16.95
CA ARG A 145 12.63 12.29 -16.98
C ARG A 145 12.15 12.62 -18.38
N GLU A 146 13.00 12.48 -19.39
CA GLU A 146 12.62 12.69 -20.80
C GLU A 146 11.53 11.71 -21.25
N LEU A 147 11.72 10.41 -20.95
CA LEU A 147 10.76 9.36 -21.24
C LEU A 147 9.40 9.65 -20.60
N LEU A 148 9.38 9.91 -19.29
CA LEU A 148 8.13 10.09 -18.56
C LEU A 148 7.43 11.39 -18.92
N THR A 149 8.17 12.45 -19.23
CA THR A 149 7.58 13.72 -19.70
C THR A 149 6.90 13.52 -21.05
N SER A 150 7.59 12.92 -22.02
CA SER A 150 7.03 12.63 -23.35
C SER A 150 5.85 11.66 -23.27
N ASN A 151 5.96 10.63 -22.41
CA ASN A 151 4.88 9.70 -22.13
C ASN A 151 3.66 10.40 -21.51
N HIS A 152 3.86 11.34 -20.58
CA HIS A 152 2.79 12.09 -19.94
C HIS A 152 2.03 12.97 -20.93
N GLU A 153 2.73 13.65 -21.85
CA GLU A 153 2.12 14.42 -22.93
C GLU A 153 1.25 13.52 -23.81
N TRP A 154 1.82 12.40 -24.27
CA TRP A 154 1.09 11.42 -25.07
C TRP A 154 -0.13 10.86 -24.33
N LEU A 155 0.02 10.46 -23.06
CA LEU A 155 -1.07 9.94 -22.23
C LEU A 155 -2.19 10.97 -22.08
N THR A 156 -1.83 12.23 -21.88
CA THR A 156 -2.79 13.34 -21.76
C THR A 156 -3.60 13.52 -23.05
N GLU A 157 -2.95 13.48 -24.20
CA GLU A 157 -3.62 13.54 -25.50
C GLU A 157 -4.53 12.33 -25.73
N GLN A 158 -4.03 11.11 -25.48
CA GLN A 158 -4.81 9.89 -25.65
C GLN A 158 -5.99 9.82 -24.70
N ALA A 159 -5.81 10.24 -23.44
CA ALA A 159 -6.86 10.26 -22.45
C ALA A 159 -7.95 11.26 -22.82
N LYS A 160 -7.60 12.48 -23.25
CA LYS A 160 -8.59 13.48 -23.74
C LYS A 160 -9.38 12.96 -24.94
N LEU A 161 -8.71 12.29 -25.89
CA LEU A 161 -9.34 11.75 -27.09
C LEU A 161 -10.29 10.59 -26.76
N LYS A 162 -9.90 9.68 -25.86
CA LYS A 162 -10.60 8.41 -25.62
C LYS A 162 -11.58 8.45 -24.45
N ALA A 163 -11.36 9.33 -23.46
CA ALA A 163 -12.20 9.42 -22.26
C ALA A 163 -13.71 9.53 -22.56
N PRO A 164 -14.17 10.29 -23.58
CA PRO A 164 -15.60 10.37 -23.92
C PRO A 164 -16.26 9.02 -24.26
N HIS A 165 -15.48 8.01 -24.66
CA HIS A 165 -15.97 6.75 -25.22
C HIS A 165 -15.38 5.49 -24.56
N ASP A 166 -14.30 5.58 -23.78
CA ASP A 166 -13.71 4.47 -23.04
C ASP A 166 -13.60 4.80 -21.54
N LEU A 167 -14.28 4.00 -20.72
CA LEU A 167 -14.35 4.15 -19.26
C LEU A 167 -12.97 4.09 -18.59
N TYR A 168 -12.06 3.27 -19.14
CA TYR A 168 -10.70 3.15 -18.65
C TYR A 168 -9.91 4.45 -18.91
N TRP A 169 -9.98 4.97 -20.13
CA TRP A 169 -9.31 6.22 -20.48
C TRP A 169 -9.92 7.43 -19.77
N HIS A 170 -11.21 7.40 -19.43
CA HIS A 170 -11.82 8.37 -18.52
C HIS A 170 -11.15 8.36 -17.15
N GLN A 171 -10.91 7.19 -16.56
CA GLN A 171 -10.19 7.11 -15.29
C GLN A 171 -8.72 7.50 -15.41
N VAL A 172 -8.03 7.12 -16.48
CA VAL A 172 -6.64 7.56 -16.74
C VAL A 172 -6.58 9.08 -16.80
N HIS A 173 -7.53 9.73 -17.49
CA HIS A 173 -7.64 11.19 -17.51
C HIS A 173 -7.74 11.77 -16.09
N MET A 174 -8.59 11.21 -15.22
CA MET A 174 -8.71 11.69 -13.83
C MET A 174 -7.44 11.51 -13.02
N ILE A 175 -6.68 10.44 -13.26
CA ILE A 175 -5.41 10.19 -12.57
C ILE A 175 -4.37 11.25 -12.98
N LEU A 176 -4.32 11.61 -14.26
CA LEU A 176 -3.44 12.68 -14.75
C LEU A 176 -3.83 14.05 -14.17
N GLU A 177 -5.13 14.37 -14.12
CA GLU A 177 -5.63 15.61 -13.50
C GLU A 177 -5.33 15.67 -11.99
N GLN A 178 -5.46 14.53 -11.28
CA GLN A 178 -5.09 14.42 -9.88
C GLN A 178 -3.59 14.65 -9.66
N LEU A 179 -2.74 14.11 -10.54
CA LEU A 179 -1.29 14.28 -10.45
C LEU A 179 -0.87 15.73 -10.71
N GLN A 180 -1.45 16.38 -11.71
CA GLN A 180 -1.23 17.81 -11.95
C GLN A 180 -1.66 18.64 -10.74
N GLY A 181 -2.85 18.36 -10.19
CA GLY A 181 -3.32 19.00 -8.98
C GLY A 181 -2.36 18.81 -7.81
N MET A 182 -1.77 17.62 -7.66
CA MET A 182 -0.79 17.33 -6.60
C MET A 182 0.49 18.16 -6.73
N ALA A 183 1.03 18.31 -7.93
CA ALA A 183 2.20 19.17 -8.19
C ALA A 183 1.89 20.64 -7.85
N ASP A 184 0.77 21.18 -8.35
CA ASP A 184 0.35 22.55 -8.05
C ASP A 184 0.06 22.74 -6.54
N GLY A 185 -0.48 21.70 -5.91
CA GLY A 185 -0.72 21.63 -4.47
C GLY A 185 0.56 21.72 -3.66
N TYR A 186 1.61 21.02 -4.06
CA TYR A 186 2.92 21.07 -3.42
C TYR A 186 3.47 22.50 -3.39
N VAL A 187 3.53 23.17 -4.55
CA VAL A 187 3.96 24.56 -4.68
C VAL A 187 3.15 25.45 -3.74
N ARG A 188 1.82 25.33 -3.78
CA ARG A 188 0.93 26.09 -2.89
C ARG A 188 1.21 25.84 -1.41
N GLY A 189 1.45 24.59 -1.02
CA GLY A 189 1.78 24.20 0.35
C GLY A 189 3.07 24.85 0.84
N ALA A 190 4.12 24.80 0.01
CA ALA A 190 5.41 25.42 0.26
C ALA A 190 5.31 26.96 0.35
N THR A 191 4.63 27.62 -0.61
CA THR A 191 4.39 29.07 -0.58
C THR A 191 3.60 29.49 0.66
N ARG A 192 2.55 28.73 1.03
CA ARG A 192 1.77 28.99 2.25
C ARG A 192 2.66 28.92 3.50
N ALA A 193 3.61 27.99 3.52
CA ALA A 193 4.58 27.85 4.61
C ALA A 193 5.73 28.88 4.56
N ARG A 194 5.80 29.72 3.51
CA ARG A 194 6.93 30.62 3.21
C ARG A 194 8.26 29.86 3.14
N SER A 195 8.21 28.65 2.59
CA SER A 195 9.40 27.85 2.32
C SER A 195 10.02 28.29 1.00
N ASP A 196 11.33 28.21 0.91
CA ASP A 196 12.14 28.28 -0.31
C ASP A 196 12.03 27.04 -1.21
N LEU A 197 11.32 25.99 -0.75
CA LEU A 197 11.24 24.70 -1.44
C LEU A 197 10.19 24.65 -2.56
N GLU A 198 9.54 25.77 -2.89
CA GLU A 198 8.39 25.82 -3.81
C GLU A 198 8.75 25.51 -5.27
N GLU A 199 10.01 25.65 -5.66
CA GLU A 199 10.52 25.35 -7.02
C GLU A 199 11.43 24.11 -7.08
N GLU A 200 11.60 23.39 -5.98
CA GLU A 200 12.56 22.26 -5.88
C GLU A 200 12.10 21.00 -6.59
N ILE A 201 10.79 20.81 -6.79
CA ILE A 201 10.23 19.60 -7.41
C ILE A 201 9.42 19.98 -8.63
N GLU A 202 9.96 19.66 -9.80
CA GLU A 202 9.28 19.81 -11.08
C GLU A 202 8.24 18.69 -11.31
N LEU A 203 7.31 18.91 -12.25
CA LEU A 203 6.31 17.90 -12.63
C LEU A 203 6.96 16.58 -13.06
N ALA A 204 8.12 16.63 -13.73
CA ALA A 204 8.86 15.43 -14.13
C ALA A 204 9.15 14.52 -12.93
N ASP A 205 9.54 15.07 -11.78
CA ASP A 205 9.84 14.26 -10.60
C ASP A 205 8.57 13.73 -9.90
N PHE A 206 7.43 14.41 -10.03
CA PHE A 206 6.13 13.82 -9.70
C PHE A 206 5.77 12.62 -10.59
N LEU A 207 6.11 12.67 -11.88
CA LEU A 207 5.94 11.53 -12.78
C LEU A 207 6.85 10.37 -12.36
N LEU A 208 8.12 10.64 -12.02
CA LEU A 208 9.06 9.63 -11.53
C LEU A 208 8.55 8.96 -10.23
N MET A 209 8.13 9.75 -9.25
CA MET A 209 7.55 9.22 -8.00
C MET A 209 6.35 8.31 -8.28
N ASN A 210 5.48 8.67 -9.23
CA ASN A 210 4.29 7.87 -9.58
C ASN A 210 4.57 6.71 -10.53
N ALA A 211 5.78 6.65 -11.09
CA ALA A 211 6.30 5.52 -11.86
C ALA A 211 7.23 4.63 -11.01
N ALA A 212 7.34 4.83 -9.68
CA ALA A 212 8.32 4.13 -8.84
C ALA A 212 8.27 2.59 -8.94
N ALA A 213 7.07 2.01 -9.12
CA ALA A 213 6.92 0.57 -9.33
C ALA A 213 7.34 0.11 -10.75
N ASP A 214 7.42 1.02 -11.71
CA ASP A 214 7.88 0.78 -13.08
C ASP A 214 9.40 1.03 -13.25
N ILE A 215 10.04 1.79 -12.35
CA ILE A 215 11.47 2.18 -12.47
C ILE A 215 12.40 0.98 -12.57
N GLN A 216 12.17 -0.10 -11.81
CA GLN A 216 13.02 -1.31 -11.87
C GLN A 216 13.01 -1.90 -13.29
N ASP A 217 11.82 -2.03 -13.87
CA ASP A 217 11.60 -2.54 -15.21
C ASP A 217 12.19 -1.62 -16.28
N LEU A 218 12.00 -0.31 -16.14
CA LEU A 218 12.57 0.70 -17.02
C LEU A 218 14.10 0.74 -16.94
N LYS A 219 14.69 0.44 -15.78
CA LYS A 219 16.13 0.36 -15.63
C LYS A 219 16.70 -0.86 -16.34
N ILE A 220 16.05 -2.02 -16.21
CA ILE A 220 16.41 -3.22 -16.97
C ILE A 220 16.31 -2.92 -18.48
N TYR A 221 15.24 -2.24 -18.92
CA TYR A 221 15.10 -1.83 -20.31
C TYR A 221 16.24 -0.91 -20.77
N TYR A 222 16.51 0.15 -20.02
CA TYR A 222 17.55 1.13 -20.33
C TYR A 222 18.93 0.49 -20.48
N GLU A 223 19.31 -0.37 -19.52
CA GLU A 223 20.63 -1.02 -19.51
C GLU A 223 20.83 -1.99 -20.68
N ASN A 224 19.77 -2.67 -21.13
CA ASN A 224 19.88 -3.71 -22.15
C ASN A 224 19.51 -3.26 -23.57
N TYR A 225 18.77 -2.15 -23.72
CA TYR A 225 18.22 -1.72 -25.01
C TYR A 225 18.50 -0.25 -25.37
N VAL A 226 18.83 0.61 -24.41
CA VAL A 226 19.11 2.04 -24.67
C VAL A 226 20.62 2.34 -24.63
N LEU A 227 21.30 1.91 -23.56
CA LEU A 227 22.75 2.05 -23.40
C LEU A 227 23.68 1.27 -24.38
N PRO A 228 23.30 0.15 -25.04
CA PRO A 228 24.27 -0.75 -25.69
C PRO A 228 25.11 -0.21 -26.86
N ASN A 229 25.03 1.08 -27.21
CA ASN A 229 25.98 1.67 -28.18
C ASN A 229 27.34 2.06 -27.56
N GLY A 230 27.60 1.79 -26.27
CA GLY A 230 28.84 2.24 -25.60
C GLY A 230 29.68 1.18 -24.87
N THR A 231 29.09 0.16 -24.25
CA THR A 231 29.84 -0.76 -23.37
C THR A 231 29.15 -2.12 -23.25
N ALA A 232 29.23 -2.93 -24.31
CA ALA A 232 29.10 -4.38 -24.13
C ALA A 232 30.29 -4.84 -23.27
N THR A 233 30.05 -5.12 -21.99
CA THR A 233 31.03 -5.80 -21.13
C THR A 233 31.38 -7.15 -21.76
N GLU A 234 32.65 -7.52 -21.69
CA GLU A 234 33.27 -8.70 -22.34
C GLU A 234 32.63 -10.07 -22.00
N THR A 235 31.58 -10.11 -21.19
CA THR A 235 30.89 -11.34 -20.76
C THR A 235 29.63 -11.69 -21.56
N GLY A 236 29.12 -10.83 -22.45
CA GLY A 236 27.99 -11.18 -23.36
C GLY A 236 26.62 -11.44 -22.70
N ASP A 237 26.52 -11.49 -21.38
CA ASP A 237 25.27 -11.70 -20.65
C ASP A 237 24.54 -10.37 -20.37
N GLY A 238 23.23 -10.32 -20.64
CA GLY A 238 22.38 -9.16 -20.38
C GLY A 238 22.28 -8.80 -18.90
N LYS A 239 22.15 -7.51 -18.58
CA LYS A 239 22.07 -7.02 -17.20
C LYS A 239 20.67 -7.26 -16.64
N ASN A 240 20.53 -8.23 -15.75
CA ASN A 240 19.29 -8.50 -15.05
C ASN A 240 19.53 -8.59 -13.54
N PHE A 241 18.65 -8.01 -12.74
CA PHE A 241 18.84 -7.91 -11.30
C PHE A 241 17.52 -7.95 -10.53
N PHE A 242 17.51 -8.74 -9.46
CA PHE A 242 16.37 -8.88 -8.56
C PHE A 242 16.81 -8.69 -7.12
N LEU A 243 16.12 -7.80 -6.42
CA LEU A 243 16.19 -7.70 -4.97
C LEU A 243 15.18 -8.65 -4.32
N PRO A 244 15.40 -9.02 -3.04
CA PRO A 244 14.35 -9.61 -2.22
C PRO A 244 13.09 -8.77 -2.33
N SER A 245 12.00 -9.41 -2.70
CA SER A 245 10.75 -8.76 -3.07
C SER A 245 9.75 -8.78 -1.91
N ALA A 246 8.64 -8.07 -2.11
CA ALA A 246 7.52 -8.15 -1.19
C ALA A 246 6.94 -9.56 -1.13
N THR A 247 6.40 -9.95 0.03
CA THR A 247 5.73 -11.23 0.23
C THR A 247 4.28 -10.99 0.62
N MET A 248 3.37 -11.75 0.03
CA MET A 248 1.94 -11.72 0.31
C MET A 248 1.44 -13.12 0.62
N LEU A 249 0.56 -13.23 1.61
CA LEU A 249 -0.07 -14.47 2.02
C LEU A 249 -1.58 -14.26 2.03
N THR A 250 -2.29 -15.08 1.26
CA THR A 250 -3.76 -15.11 1.24
C THR A 250 -4.22 -16.45 1.75
N ARG A 251 -5.15 -16.47 2.71
CA ARG A 251 -5.73 -17.72 3.21
C ARG A 251 -7.23 -17.57 3.41
N ILE A 252 -8.00 -18.53 2.92
CA ILE A 252 -9.45 -18.56 3.05
C ILE A 252 -9.84 -19.82 3.80
N MET A 253 -10.39 -19.68 5.01
CA MET A 253 -10.74 -20.81 5.86
C MET A 253 -12.25 -20.90 6.10
N ARG A 254 -12.72 -22.12 6.34
CA ARG A 254 -14.05 -22.35 6.90
C ARG A 254 -14.01 -22.10 8.40
N GLN A 255 -15.02 -21.41 8.93
CA GLN A 255 -15.00 -20.95 10.32
C GLN A 255 -14.99 -22.09 11.37
N GLU A 256 -15.47 -23.30 11.03
CA GLU A 256 -15.41 -24.48 11.92
C GLU A 256 -13.96 -24.92 12.25
N GLN A 257 -12.97 -24.40 11.51
CA GLN A 257 -11.54 -24.71 11.67
C GLN A 257 -10.76 -23.61 12.43
N ALA A 258 -11.41 -22.55 12.91
CA ALA A 258 -10.76 -21.50 13.70
C ALA A 258 -10.57 -21.96 15.17
N PRO A 259 -9.34 -22.03 15.71
CA PRO A 259 -9.11 -22.46 17.08
C PRO A 259 -9.72 -21.44 18.07
N GLY A 260 -10.56 -21.93 18.99
CA GLY A 260 -11.24 -21.11 20.00
C GLY A 260 -12.76 -20.96 19.82
N ALA A 261 -13.36 -21.54 18.78
CA ALA A 261 -14.80 -21.75 18.76
C ALA A 261 -15.15 -22.81 19.82
N GLU A 262 -15.89 -22.42 20.87
CA GLU A 262 -16.46 -23.38 21.82
C GLU A 262 -17.12 -24.52 21.03
N THR A 263 -16.81 -25.74 21.43
CA THR A 263 -17.37 -27.01 20.95
C THR A 263 -18.86 -27.11 21.28
N THR A 264 -19.64 -26.19 20.73
CA THR A 264 -21.07 -26.37 20.51
C THR A 264 -21.19 -27.16 19.23
N THR A 265 -21.83 -28.31 19.30
CA THR A 265 -22.22 -29.09 18.12
C THR A 265 -22.84 -28.12 17.10
N PRO A 266 -22.33 -28.05 15.86
CA PRO A 266 -22.91 -27.18 14.85
C PRO A 266 -24.40 -27.49 14.77
N ALA A 267 -25.25 -26.46 14.87
CA ALA A 267 -26.66 -26.65 14.56
C ALA A 267 -26.72 -27.27 13.15
N PRO A 268 -27.57 -28.29 12.91
CA PRO A 268 -27.59 -29.03 11.65
C PRO A 268 -28.02 -28.19 10.43
N ASN A 269 -28.03 -26.85 10.53
CA ASN A 269 -28.33 -25.87 9.48
C ASN A 269 -27.51 -24.57 9.63
N ALA A 270 -26.31 -24.59 10.23
CA ALA A 270 -25.47 -23.39 10.28
C ALA A 270 -24.90 -23.09 8.88
N ALA A 271 -25.28 -21.94 8.31
CA ALA A 271 -24.75 -21.49 7.02
C ALA A 271 -23.22 -21.39 7.09
N GLN A 272 -22.53 -22.08 6.17
CA GLN A 272 -21.08 -22.02 6.08
C GLN A 272 -20.67 -20.60 5.65
N SER A 273 -19.83 -19.96 6.46
CA SER A 273 -19.21 -18.67 6.18
C SER A 273 -17.70 -18.82 6.14
N LEU A 274 -17.07 -18.04 5.25
CA LEU A 274 -15.63 -18.04 5.06
C LEU A 274 -14.98 -16.88 5.83
N GLN A 275 -13.74 -17.11 6.24
CA GLN A 275 -12.87 -16.08 6.79
C GLN A 275 -11.67 -15.90 5.86
N LEU A 276 -11.38 -14.64 5.51
CA LEU A 276 -10.13 -14.27 4.85
C LEU A 276 -9.11 -13.87 5.91
N LEU A 277 -7.90 -14.42 5.81
CA LEU A 277 -6.68 -13.89 6.39
C LEU A 277 -5.77 -13.45 5.25
N PHE A 278 -5.24 -12.25 5.35
CA PHE A 278 -4.41 -11.65 4.32
C PHE A 278 -3.25 -10.89 4.96
N GLY A 279 -2.03 -11.17 4.52
CA GLY A 279 -0.83 -10.47 4.94
C GLY A 279 -0.02 -9.98 3.75
N HIS A 280 0.57 -8.79 3.86
CA HIS A 280 1.43 -8.20 2.82
C HIS A 280 2.61 -7.51 3.49
N SER A 281 3.83 -7.88 3.11
CA SER A 281 5.08 -7.36 3.64
C SER A 281 5.87 -6.73 2.49
N THR A 282 6.01 -5.40 2.48
CA THR A 282 6.69 -4.68 1.40
C THR A 282 8.18 -4.76 1.57
N ALA A 283 8.92 -5.04 0.50
CA ALA A 283 10.36 -4.87 0.47
C ALA A 283 10.75 -3.58 -0.26
N GLY A 284 11.75 -2.86 0.26
CA GLY A 284 12.22 -1.62 -0.33
C GLY A 284 13.43 -1.02 0.41
N SER A 285 13.95 0.09 -0.13
CA SER A 285 14.98 0.89 0.53
C SER A 285 14.43 1.52 1.81
N TYR A 286 15.25 1.54 2.86
CA TYR A 286 14.90 2.17 4.13
C TYR A 286 14.73 3.68 3.99
N ALA A 287 15.37 4.31 3.00
CA ALA A 287 15.18 5.72 2.67
C ALA A 287 13.74 6.03 2.19
N SER A 288 12.99 5.02 1.73
CA SER A 288 11.59 5.19 1.32
C SER A 288 10.59 5.16 2.48
N MET A 289 11.03 4.97 3.73
CA MET A 289 10.14 4.69 4.87
C MET A 289 9.26 5.85 5.35
N LEU A 290 9.16 6.99 4.65
CA LEU A 290 8.07 7.93 4.89
C LEU A 290 6.75 7.36 4.38
N ARG A 291 5.98 6.77 5.30
CA ARG A 291 4.75 6.06 4.96
C ARG A 291 3.52 6.88 5.23
N ILE A 292 2.50 6.68 4.40
CA ILE A 292 1.20 7.32 4.56
C ILE A 292 0.07 6.34 4.25
N GLN A 293 -0.89 6.25 5.16
CA GLN A 293 -2.13 5.52 4.93
C GLN A 293 -3.13 6.46 4.27
N LYS A 294 -3.66 6.07 3.11
CA LYS A 294 -4.53 6.91 2.29
C LYS A 294 -5.91 6.29 2.16
N ARG A 295 -6.93 7.12 2.29
CA ARG A 295 -8.31 6.77 1.91
C ARG A 295 -8.85 7.80 0.94
N TYR A 296 -9.14 7.36 -0.28
CA TYR A 296 -9.77 8.17 -1.31
C TYR A 296 -11.22 7.75 -1.49
N LYS A 297 -12.13 8.67 -1.17
CA LYS A 297 -13.56 8.53 -1.38
C LYS A 297 -14.01 9.43 -2.53
N PHE A 298 -13.72 8.97 -3.75
CA PHE A 298 -13.90 9.78 -4.95
C PHE A 298 -15.21 9.45 -5.65
N HIS A 299 -16.13 10.39 -5.63
CA HIS A 299 -17.45 10.29 -6.24
C HIS A 299 -17.43 10.58 -7.74
N PHE A 300 -16.43 10.07 -8.46
CA PHE A 300 -16.35 10.17 -9.91
C PHE A 300 -17.51 9.43 -10.59
N HIS A 301 -17.92 9.94 -11.73
CA HIS A 301 -18.89 9.29 -12.58
C HIS A 301 -18.26 8.07 -13.26
N PHE A 302 -19.05 7.00 -13.40
CA PHE A 302 -18.62 5.75 -14.03
C PHE A 302 -18.28 5.96 -15.50
N ALA A 303 -19.04 6.83 -16.16
CA ALA A 303 -18.82 7.30 -17.51
C ALA A 303 -18.86 8.84 -17.53
N PRO A 304 -18.26 9.51 -18.54
CA PRO A 304 -18.14 10.97 -18.60
C PRO A 304 -19.46 11.75 -18.49
N GLN A 305 -20.60 11.09 -18.72
CA GLN A 305 -21.91 11.72 -18.62
C GLN A 305 -22.28 11.99 -17.14
N PRO A 306 -22.72 13.22 -16.78
CA PRO A 306 -23.08 13.59 -15.40
C PRO A 306 -24.22 12.77 -14.76
N ARG A 307 -25.00 12.05 -15.57
CA ARG A 307 -26.09 11.17 -15.11
C ARG A 307 -25.66 9.72 -14.87
N SER A 308 -24.43 9.33 -15.20
CA SER A 308 -23.96 7.96 -14.99
C SER A 308 -23.78 7.67 -13.49
N ASN A 309 -23.89 6.41 -13.08
CA ASN A 309 -23.68 6.04 -11.67
C ASN A 309 -22.26 6.42 -11.22
N THR A 310 -22.00 6.48 -9.92
CA THR A 310 -20.60 6.59 -9.45
C THR A 310 -19.82 5.34 -9.81
N VAL A 311 -18.50 5.46 -9.96
CA VAL A 311 -17.61 4.31 -10.11
C VAL A 311 -17.86 3.24 -9.03
N PRO A 312 -17.81 1.94 -9.35
CA PRO A 312 -18.01 0.86 -8.38
C PRO A 312 -17.06 0.93 -7.18
N GLY A 313 -15.77 1.20 -7.40
CA GLY A 313 -14.77 1.41 -6.36
C GLY A 313 -14.68 2.88 -5.95
N VAL A 314 -15.69 3.36 -5.23
CA VAL A 314 -15.81 4.76 -4.78
C VAL A 314 -14.91 5.08 -3.59
N ASP A 315 -14.63 4.09 -2.74
CA ASP A 315 -13.88 4.23 -1.49
C ASP A 315 -12.70 3.25 -1.50
N ILE A 316 -11.49 3.78 -1.68
CA ILE A 316 -10.27 3.00 -1.82
C ILE A 316 -9.33 3.39 -0.67
N THR A 317 -9.04 2.43 0.20
CA THR A 317 -8.03 2.56 1.26
C THR A 317 -6.78 1.79 0.88
N PHE A 318 -5.61 2.38 1.04
CA PHE A 318 -4.34 1.77 0.69
C PHE A 318 -3.17 2.37 1.47
N THR A 319 -2.07 1.63 1.54
CA THR A 319 -0.78 2.16 2.02
C THR A 319 0.00 2.73 0.85
N GLY A 320 0.66 3.87 1.07
CA GLY A 320 1.46 4.51 0.04
C GLY A 320 2.51 5.44 0.63
N TYR A 321 2.94 6.39 -0.21
CA TYR A 321 4.00 7.33 0.10
C TYR A 321 3.54 8.77 -0.22
N PRO A 322 4.13 9.79 0.43
CA PRO A 322 3.88 11.19 0.07
C PRO A 322 4.17 11.41 -1.43
N GLY A 323 3.29 12.13 -2.13
CA GLY A 323 3.49 12.47 -3.54
C GLY A 323 3.09 11.38 -4.55
N ILE A 324 2.67 10.20 -4.08
CA ILE A 324 2.27 9.07 -4.94
C ILE A 324 0.77 8.80 -4.83
N ILE A 325 0.01 8.90 -5.93
CA ILE A 325 -1.47 8.79 -5.94
C ILE A 325 -2.04 7.36 -5.91
N GLY A 326 -1.18 6.35 -5.78
CA GLY A 326 -1.56 4.96 -5.56
C GLY A 326 -0.54 4.25 -4.66
N SER A 327 -0.76 2.96 -4.42
CA SER A 327 0.21 2.13 -3.70
C SER A 327 1.32 1.69 -4.65
N THR A 328 2.55 1.61 -4.16
CA THR A 328 3.68 0.97 -4.87
C THR A 328 4.14 -0.31 -4.16
N ASP A 329 3.76 -0.47 -2.88
CA ASP A 329 3.71 -1.76 -2.20
C ASP A 329 2.78 -2.74 -2.94
N ASP A 330 1.60 -2.18 -3.26
CA ASP A 330 0.32 -2.74 -3.69
C ASP A 330 -0.48 -3.51 -2.62
N PHE A 331 -1.14 -2.73 -1.75
CA PHE A 331 -2.20 -3.18 -0.85
C PHE A 331 -3.42 -2.24 -0.95
N TYR A 332 -4.58 -2.76 -1.34
CA TYR A 332 -5.82 -1.97 -1.44
C TYR A 332 -7.02 -2.69 -0.83
N VAL A 333 -7.82 -1.94 -0.07
CA VAL A 333 -9.20 -2.26 0.28
C VAL A 333 -10.11 -1.39 -0.57
N VAL A 334 -10.88 -2.00 -1.47
CA VAL A 334 -11.80 -1.29 -2.38
C VAL A 334 -13.23 -1.54 -1.93
N LYS A 335 -13.99 -0.47 -1.73
CA LYS A 335 -15.37 -0.47 -1.28
C LYS A 335 -16.25 0.38 -2.18
N GLY A 336 -17.50 -0.02 -2.29
CA GLY A 336 -18.58 0.74 -2.87
C GLY A 336 -19.89 -0.01 -2.76
N ARG A 337 -20.92 0.46 -3.47
CA ARG A 337 -22.30 -0.04 -3.28
C ARG A 337 -22.44 -1.54 -3.54
N GLN A 338 -21.69 -2.09 -4.48
CA GLN A 338 -21.76 -3.49 -4.92
C GLN A 338 -20.39 -4.20 -4.88
N VAL A 339 -19.34 -3.50 -4.46
CA VAL A 339 -17.96 -4.00 -4.48
C VAL A 339 -17.40 -3.88 -3.07
N GLN A 340 -16.92 -4.99 -2.54
CA GLN A 340 -16.06 -5.00 -1.37
C GLN A 340 -14.94 -6.00 -1.65
N SER A 341 -13.69 -5.54 -1.69
CA SER A 341 -12.59 -6.41 -2.11
C SER A 341 -11.24 -6.04 -1.52
N ILE A 342 -10.38 -7.04 -1.42
CA ILE A 342 -8.94 -6.88 -1.25
C ILE A 342 -8.25 -7.06 -2.59
N VAL A 343 -7.27 -6.20 -2.86
CA VAL A 343 -6.36 -6.29 -4.01
C VAL A 343 -4.94 -6.17 -3.46
N GLY A 344 -4.11 -7.16 -3.75
CA GLY A 344 -2.71 -7.20 -3.33
C GLY A 344 -1.79 -7.52 -4.50
N GLY A 345 -0.60 -6.92 -4.51
CA GLY A 345 0.41 -7.12 -5.54
C GLY A 345 1.79 -7.38 -4.96
N VAL A 346 2.57 -8.25 -5.60
CA VAL A 346 4.00 -8.45 -5.32
C VAL A 346 4.79 -8.42 -6.61
N SER A 347 6.00 -7.85 -6.58
CA SER A 347 6.88 -7.79 -7.75
C SER A 347 7.27 -9.19 -8.21
N MET A 348 7.19 -9.41 -9.52
CA MET A 348 7.46 -10.70 -10.14
C MET A 348 8.84 -10.73 -10.80
N LYS A 349 9.52 -11.87 -10.73
CA LYS A 349 10.81 -12.05 -11.39
C LYS A 349 10.63 -12.33 -12.88
N ASN A 350 11.44 -11.70 -13.72
CA ASN A 350 11.46 -11.89 -15.15
C ASN A 350 12.90 -12.04 -15.68
N GLU A 351 13.38 -13.28 -15.76
CA GLU A 351 14.72 -13.60 -16.27
C GLU A 351 14.79 -13.45 -17.80
N ASN A 352 13.65 -13.48 -18.49
CA ASN A 352 13.57 -13.36 -19.94
C ASN A 352 13.59 -11.90 -20.41
N LEU A 353 14.79 -11.41 -20.74
CA LEU A 353 14.99 -10.07 -21.27
C LEU A 353 14.32 -9.84 -22.62
N GLN A 354 14.12 -10.88 -23.45
CA GLN A 354 13.55 -10.73 -24.79
C GLN A 354 12.11 -10.18 -24.78
N LEU A 355 11.38 -10.35 -23.67
CA LEU A 355 10.02 -9.81 -23.53
C LEU A 355 9.99 -8.28 -23.64
N TRP A 356 11.08 -7.60 -23.28
CA TRP A 356 11.20 -6.15 -23.39
C TRP A 356 11.20 -5.64 -24.84
N GLN A 357 11.55 -6.48 -25.81
CA GLN A 357 11.48 -6.12 -27.24
C GLN A 357 10.04 -6.02 -27.76
N ALA A 358 9.07 -6.61 -27.05
CA ALA A 358 7.66 -6.63 -27.45
C ALA A 358 6.86 -5.43 -26.92
N VAL A 359 7.47 -4.57 -26.10
CA VAL A 359 6.79 -3.41 -25.48
C VAL A 359 7.38 -2.10 -25.98
N ASN A 360 6.52 -1.09 -26.08
CA ASN A 360 6.96 0.29 -26.29
C ASN A 360 6.78 1.07 -24.99
N VAL A 361 7.91 1.36 -24.33
CA VAL A 361 7.93 2.08 -23.04
C VAL A 361 7.47 3.55 -23.17
N GLU A 362 7.56 4.17 -24.34
CA GLU A 362 7.07 5.54 -24.57
C GLU A 362 5.54 5.63 -24.52
N HIS A 363 4.85 4.52 -24.80
CA HIS A 363 3.39 4.42 -24.80
C HIS A 363 2.84 3.61 -23.60
N MET A 364 3.66 3.41 -22.56
CA MET A 364 3.21 2.71 -21.36
C MET A 364 2.16 3.54 -20.61
N VAL A 365 1.32 2.86 -19.84
CA VAL A 365 0.51 3.48 -18.79
C VAL A 365 1.13 3.08 -17.46
N PRO A 366 1.62 4.02 -16.63
CA PRO A 366 2.27 3.71 -15.35
C PRO A 366 1.42 2.78 -14.48
N LEU A 367 2.04 1.86 -13.75
CA LEU A 367 1.33 0.82 -13.01
C LEU A 367 0.31 1.39 -12.02
N VAL A 368 0.69 2.45 -11.30
CA VAL A 368 -0.18 3.19 -10.37
C VAL A 368 -1.46 3.67 -11.07
N ALA A 369 -1.35 4.15 -12.32
CA ALA A 369 -2.52 4.60 -13.05
C ALA A 369 -3.43 3.43 -13.46
N ARG A 370 -2.85 2.31 -13.88
CA ARG A 370 -3.61 1.11 -14.29
C ARG A 370 -4.37 0.50 -13.13
N VAL A 371 -3.71 0.31 -11.99
CA VAL A 371 -4.33 -0.28 -10.79
C VAL A 371 -5.42 0.61 -10.21
N MET A 372 -5.21 1.92 -10.16
CA MET A 372 -6.24 2.86 -9.69
C MET A 372 -7.43 2.94 -10.65
N ALA A 373 -7.19 2.92 -11.96
CA ALA A 373 -8.27 2.84 -12.94
C ALA A 373 -9.07 1.53 -12.79
N ALA A 374 -8.40 0.39 -12.67
CA ALA A 374 -9.02 -0.91 -12.45
C ALA A 374 -9.81 -0.97 -11.14
N ASN A 375 -9.24 -0.47 -10.03
CA ASN A 375 -9.90 -0.41 -8.72
C ASN A 375 -11.18 0.42 -8.78
N ARG A 376 -11.21 1.53 -9.54
CA ARG A 376 -12.39 2.39 -9.68
C ARG A 376 -13.49 1.74 -10.52
N ILE A 377 -13.18 1.26 -11.73
CA ILE A 377 -14.22 0.85 -12.71
C ILE A 377 -14.76 -0.57 -12.53
N SER A 378 -14.05 -1.43 -11.80
CA SER A 378 -14.35 -2.86 -11.84
C SER A 378 -15.48 -3.24 -10.90
N GLN A 379 -16.48 -3.93 -11.44
CA GLN A 379 -17.63 -4.43 -10.69
C GLN A 379 -17.38 -5.79 -10.03
N ASN A 380 -16.43 -6.55 -10.58
CA ASN A 380 -16.03 -7.87 -10.07
C ASN A 380 -14.56 -8.16 -10.41
N ARG A 381 -14.03 -9.26 -9.87
CA ARG A 381 -12.62 -9.64 -9.99
C ARG A 381 -12.18 -9.93 -11.43
N GLN A 382 -13.06 -10.53 -12.23
CA GLN A 382 -12.80 -10.75 -13.66
C GLN A 382 -12.67 -9.42 -14.42
N SER A 383 -13.58 -8.47 -14.19
CA SER A 383 -13.54 -7.15 -14.84
C SER A 383 -12.29 -6.35 -14.41
N TRP A 384 -11.83 -6.56 -13.17
CA TRP A 384 -10.57 -5.99 -12.67
C TRP A 384 -9.37 -6.54 -13.43
N ALA A 385 -9.28 -7.86 -13.59
CA ALA A 385 -8.20 -8.47 -14.37
C ALA A 385 -8.19 -7.99 -15.82
N LYS A 386 -9.37 -7.86 -16.45
CA LYS A 386 -9.52 -7.30 -17.80
C LYS A 386 -9.08 -5.84 -17.90
N ALA A 387 -9.36 -5.03 -16.88
CA ALA A 387 -8.93 -3.63 -16.84
C ALA A 387 -7.40 -3.52 -16.68
N MET A 388 -6.80 -4.33 -15.80
CA MET A 388 -5.34 -4.36 -15.61
C MET A 388 -4.58 -4.87 -16.84
N ALA A 389 -5.17 -5.77 -17.62
CA ALA A 389 -4.59 -6.27 -18.85
C ALA A 389 -4.53 -5.22 -19.98
N LYS A 390 -5.08 -4.01 -19.77
CA LYS A 390 -4.89 -2.89 -20.69
C LYS A 390 -3.50 -2.28 -20.48
N HIS A 391 -2.67 -2.29 -21.52
CA HIS A 391 -1.30 -1.75 -21.53
C HIS A 391 -0.32 -2.41 -20.52
N PRO A 392 -0.14 -3.75 -20.55
CA PRO A 392 0.71 -4.47 -19.59
C PRO A 392 2.20 -4.37 -19.98
N TYR A 393 2.77 -3.17 -20.03
CA TYR A 393 4.12 -2.95 -20.58
C TYR A 393 5.22 -3.03 -19.51
N THR A 394 4.99 -2.43 -18.34
CA THR A 394 5.94 -2.31 -17.22
C THR A 394 5.25 -2.68 -15.90
N GLY A 395 6.00 -2.78 -14.81
CA GLY A 395 5.49 -3.12 -13.48
C GLY A 395 5.10 -4.60 -13.39
N ALA A 396 6.02 -5.49 -13.73
CA ALA A 396 5.82 -6.93 -13.66
C ALA A 396 5.46 -7.37 -12.22
N LYS A 397 4.23 -7.88 -12.04
CA LYS A 397 3.66 -8.21 -10.72
C LYS A 397 2.75 -9.42 -10.77
N GLN A 398 2.68 -10.12 -9.64
CA GLN A 398 1.61 -11.06 -9.31
C GLN A 398 0.55 -10.32 -8.49
N TRP A 399 -0.71 -10.50 -8.87
CA TRP A 399 -1.85 -9.87 -8.23
C TRP A 399 -2.81 -10.92 -7.69
N VAL A 400 -3.30 -10.71 -6.48
CA VAL A 400 -4.50 -11.38 -5.98
C VAL A 400 -5.63 -10.38 -5.86
N THR A 401 -6.84 -10.80 -6.20
CA THR A 401 -8.04 -10.04 -5.88
C THR A 401 -9.10 -10.95 -5.26
N VAL A 402 -9.64 -10.53 -4.12
CA VAL A 402 -10.63 -11.30 -3.36
C VAL A 402 -11.92 -10.48 -3.22
N ASP A 403 -13.05 -11.04 -3.66
CA ASP A 403 -14.38 -10.45 -3.46
C ASP A 403 -14.93 -10.83 -2.08
N LEU A 404 -14.93 -9.86 -1.16
CA LEU A 404 -15.35 -10.07 0.21
C LEU A 404 -16.87 -10.30 0.34
N ASN A 405 -17.67 -9.82 -0.61
CA ASN A 405 -19.12 -10.05 -0.61
C ASN A 405 -19.45 -11.53 -0.80
N LYS A 406 -18.55 -12.30 -1.43
CA LYS A 406 -18.73 -13.73 -1.68
C LYS A 406 -18.31 -14.62 -0.49
N LEU A 407 -17.70 -14.05 0.56
CA LEU A 407 -17.30 -14.80 1.76
C LEU A 407 -18.47 -15.07 2.73
N GLY A 408 -19.59 -14.37 2.56
CA GLY A 408 -20.78 -14.42 3.42
C GLY A 408 -21.49 -15.78 3.48
N ALA A 409 -22.47 -15.85 4.38
CA ALA A 409 -23.32 -17.02 4.54
C ALA A 409 -23.96 -17.41 3.20
N GLN A 410 -23.62 -18.61 2.73
CA GLN A 410 -24.29 -19.24 1.61
C GLN A 410 -25.66 -19.72 2.11
N ASP A 411 -26.75 -19.37 1.41
CA ASP A 411 -28.10 -19.87 1.75
C ASP A 411 -28.08 -21.40 1.83
N ASN A 412 -28.38 -21.96 3.02
CA ASN A 412 -28.56 -23.38 3.37
C ASN A 412 -28.38 -24.40 2.23
N LEU A 413 -27.13 -24.68 1.86
CA LEU A 413 -26.84 -25.53 0.72
C LEU A 413 -26.08 -26.83 1.03
N TYR A 414 -25.73 -27.05 2.30
CA TYR A 414 -24.89 -28.18 2.72
C TYR A 414 -25.64 -29.29 3.49
N ASN A 415 -26.98 -29.28 3.48
CA ASN A 415 -27.77 -30.26 4.25
C ASN A 415 -28.52 -31.27 3.38
N THR A 416 -27.81 -32.05 2.57
CA THR A 416 -28.38 -33.31 2.04
C THR A 416 -27.29 -34.33 1.70
N LEU A 417 -26.32 -34.58 2.60
CA LEU A 417 -25.50 -35.80 2.47
C LEU A 417 -25.44 -36.65 3.76
N ALA A 418 -25.85 -36.11 4.92
CA ALA A 418 -25.96 -36.92 6.14
C ALA A 418 -27.31 -37.63 6.33
N ALA A 419 -28.33 -37.28 5.52
CA ALA A 419 -29.66 -37.89 5.59
C ALA A 419 -29.94 -38.90 4.44
N ASP A 420 -29.04 -38.99 3.46
CA ASP A 420 -29.21 -39.84 2.26
C ASP A 420 -28.47 -41.18 2.34
N GLU A 421 -27.81 -41.50 3.46
CA GLU A 421 -27.17 -42.81 3.67
C GLU A 421 -28.16 -43.99 3.83
N LYS A 422 -29.45 -43.82 3.47
CA LYS A 422 -30.44 -44.90 3.61
C LYS A 422 -31.36 -45.20 2.43
N LEU A 423 -31.19 -44.60 1.26
CA LEU A 423 -32.03 -44.96 0.10
C LEU A 423 -31.22 -45.06 -1.21
N ASP A 424 -31.04 -46.32 -1.63
CA ASP A 424 -30.73 -46.84 -2.97
C ASP A 424 -29.50 -46.33 -3.74
N ASP A 425 -28.61 -47.27 -4.09
CA ASP A 425 -27.48 -47.13 -5.02
C ASP A 425 -27.88 -46.87 -6.49
N ALA A 426 -29.00 -46.18 -6.73
CA ALA A 426 -29.43 -45.78 -8.05
C ALA A 426 -28.97 -44.33 -8.34
N ALA A 427 -28.31 -44.13 -9.49
CA ALA A 427 -28.00 -42.80 -9.98
C ALA A 427 -29.30 -41.98 -10.14
N VAL A 428 -29.53 -41.03 -9.23
CA VAL A 428 -30.68 -40.13 -9.30
C VAL A 428 -30.53 -39.23 -10.52
N ALA A 429 -31.44 -39.38 -11.49
CA ALA A 429 -31.47 -38.53 -12.67
C ALA A 429 -31.90 -37.10 -12.28
N LEU A 430 -30.93 -36.19 -12.17
CA LEU A 430 -31.17 -34.78 -11.89
C LEU A 430 -32.01 -34.14 -13.01
N ASN A 431 -33.14 -33.52 -12.65
CA ASN A 431 -33.92 -32.74 -13.61
C ASN A 431 -33.20 -31.43 -13.96
N GLU A 432 -33.59 -30.76 -15.05
CA GLU A 432 -32.93 -29.54 -15.52
C GLU A 432 -33.00 -28.37 -14.52
N LYS A 433 -34.00 -28.34 -13.65
CA LYS A 433 -34.12 -27.33 -12.57
C LYS A 433 -33.11 -27.59 -11.46
N ASP A 434 -32.87 -28.86 -11.12
CA ASP A 434 -31.88 -29.27 -10.13
C ASP A 434 -30.46 -29.15 -10.67
N LYS A 435 -30.23 -29.44 -11.97
CA LYS A 435 -28.96 -29.10 -12.64
C LYS A 435 -28.73 -27.59 -12.72
N ALA A 436 -29.75 -26.79 -13.05
CA ALA A 436 -29.64 -25.34 -13.06
C ALA A 436 -29.41 -24.76 -11.67
N ALA A 437 -30.04 -25.33 -10.63
CA ALA A 437 -29.77 -24.99 -9.25
C ALA A 437 -28.34 -25.38 -8.87
N ILE A 438 -27.87 -26.58 -9.20
CA ILE A 438 -26.48 -27.05 -8.95
C ILE A 438 -25.44 -26.19 -9.69
N ASN A 439 -25.73 -25.78 -10.93
CA ASN A 439 -24.88 -24.85 -11.68
C ASN A 439 -24.92 -23.44 -11.07
N ALA A 440 -26.09 -22.95 -10.65
CA ALA A 440 -26.21 -21.69 -9.91
C ALA A 440 -25.52 -21.74 -8.53
N ARG A 441 -25.45 -22.93 -7.91
CA ARG A 441 -24.75 -23.24 -6.64
C ARG A 441 -23.23 -23.22 -6.81
N HIS A 442 -22.71 -23.83 -7.88
CA HIS A 442 -21.29 -23.73 -8.26
C HIS A 442 -20.90 -22.31 -8.72
N ASP A 443 -21.82 -21.53 -9.29
CA ASP A 443 -21.59 -20.15 -9.73
C ASP A 443 -21.53 -19.10 -8.58
N GLN A 444 -21.98 -19.42 -7.35
CA GLN A 444 -22.06 -18.42 -6.27
C GLN A 444 -20.68 -17.96 -5.75
N LEU A 445 -19.76 -18.90 -5.51
CA LEU A 445 -18.39 -18.59 -5.11
C LEU A 445 -17.47 -18.33 -6.30
N LYS A 446 -17.84 -18.77 -7.50
CA LYS A 446 -17.09 -18.45 -8.72
C LYS A 446 -16.80 -16.96 -8.82
N HIS A 447 -15.59 -16.65 -9.26
CA HIS A 447 -15.01 -15.32 -9.32
C HIS A 447 -14.80 -14.64 -7.95
N MET A 448 -14.74 -15.42 -6.86
CA MET A 448 -14.36 -14.92 -5.54
C MET A 448 -12.88 -14.56 -5.50
N VAL A 449 -12.00 -15.43 -6.00
CA VAL A 449 -10.55 -15.19 -6.04
C VAL A 449 -10.03 -15.23 -7.46
N TRP A 450 -9.36 -14.16 -7.88
CA TRP A 450 -8.62 -14.13 -9.13
C TRP A 450 -7.15 -13.89 -8.85
N ILE A 451 -6.30 -14.64 -9.55
CA ILE A 451 -4.87 -14.37 -9.66
C ILE A 451 -4.62 -13.81 -11.06
N ALA A 452 -3.81 -12.77 -11.14
CA ALA A 452 -3.35 -12.22 -12.40
C ALA A 452 -1.85 -11.94 -12.35
N GLU A 453 -1.12 -12.38 -13.36
CA GLU A 453 0.33 -12.28 -13.43
C GLU A 453 0.73 -11.55 -14.70
N GLN A 454 1.56 -10.54 -14.53
CA GLN A 454 1.92 -9.63 -15.60
C GLN A 454 3.43 -9.67 -15.85
N LEU A 455 3.78 -9.89 -17.11
CA LEU A 455 5.11 -9.73 -17.67
C LEU A 455 5.09 -8.62 -18.73
N PRO A 456 6.25 -8.14 -19.22
CA PRO A 456 6.29 -7.16 -20.30
C PRO A 456 5.53 -7.67 -21.53
N GLY A 457 4.49 -6.92 -21.91
CA GLY A 457 3.67 -7.15 -23.09
C GLY A 457 2.56 -8.20 -22.92
N ARG A 458 2.42 -8.82 -21.75
CA ARG A 458 1.43 -9.88 -21.53
C ARG A 458 0.94 -9.97 -20.09
N MET A 459 -0.31 -10.42 -19.95
CA MET A 459 -0.91 -10.70 -18.65
C MET A 459 -1.75 -11.97 -18.76
N HIS A 460 -1.52 -12.92 -17.85
CA HIS A 460 -2.38 -14.08 -17.68
C HIS A 460 -3.23 -13.88 -16.42
N ALA A 461 -4.53 -14.14 -16.50
CA ALA A 461 -5.41 -14.01 -15.34
C ALA A 461 -6.48 -15.10 -15.33
N LYS A 462 -6.69 -15.70 -14.17
CA LYS A 462 -7.63 -16.82 -14.00
C LYS A 462 -8.35 -16.73 -12.67
N ASP A 463 -9.59 -17.22 -12.68
CA ASP A 463 -10.32 -17.57 -11.47
C ASP A 463 -9.66 -18.80 -10.83
N VAL A 464 -9.24 -18.67 -9.57
CA VAL A 464 -8.60 -19.73 -8.80
C VAL A 464 -9.41 -20.09 -7.55
N THR A 465 -10.67 -19.67 -7.51
CA THR A 465 -11.54 -19.86 -6.34
C THR A 465 -11.57 -21.31 -5.86
N GLU A 466 -11.68 -22.26 -6.79
CA GLU A 466 -11.76 -23.68 -6.46
C GLU A 466 -10.55 -24.15 -5.65
N ASN A 467 -9.35 -23.63 -5.95
CA ASN A 467 -8.13 -24.02 -5.24
C ASN A 467 -8.25 -23.70 -3.76
N PHE A 468 -8.70 -22.49 -3.41
CA PHE A 468 -8.90 -22.05 -2.01
C PHE A 468 -10.01 -22.81 -1.26
N LEU A 469 -10.86 -23.56 -1.95
CA LEU A 469 -11.97 -24.30 -1.35
C LEU A 469 -11.67 -25.79 -1.12
N LEU A 470 -10.54 -26.28 -1.65
CA LEU A 470 -10.09 -27.65 -1.44
C LEU A 470 -9.51 -27.83 -0.03
N ASN A 471 -9.82 -28.97 0.59
CA ASN A 471 -9.27 -29.32 1.90
C ASN A 471 -7.75 -29.47 1.82
N GLY A 472 -7.01 -28.72 2.66
CA GLY A 472 -5.55 -28.76 2.70
C GLY A 472 -4.83 -27.97 1.60
N ASN A 473 -5.53 -27.09 0.86
CA ASN A 473 -4.94 -26.16 -0.08
C ASN A 473 -5.66 -24.81 -0.06
N SER A 474 -5.72 -24.20 1.11
CA SER A 474 -6.54 -23.01 1.40
C SER A 474 -5.74 -21.71 1.46
N SER A 475 -4.45 -21.78 1.11
CA SER A 475 -3.50 -20.68 1.17
C SER A 475 -2.80 -20.46 -0.16
N TRP A 476 -2.42 -19.22 -0.43
CA TRP A 476 -1.48 -18.86 -1.49
C TRP A 476 -0.41 -17.93 -0.94
N LEU A 477 0.86 -18.33 -1.12
CA LEU A 477 2.03 -17.51 -0.88
C LEU A 477 2.51 -16.93 -2.22
N ALA A 478 2.58 -15.60 -2.30
CA ALA A 478 3.14 -14.89 -3.44
C ALA A 478 4.39 -14.13 -2.98
N ASN A 479 5.50 -14.33 -3.66
CA ASN A 479 6.84 -13.84 -3.32
C ASN A 479 7.67 -13.57 -4.59
N GLY A 480 7.00 -13.43 -5.74
CA GLY A 480 7.59 -13.08 -7.02
C GLY A 480 7.92 -14.23 -7.96
N VAL A 481 7.68 -15.50 -7.60
CA VAL A 481 7.75 -16.61 -8.57
C VAL A 481 6.37 -16.88 -9.16
N PRO A 482 6.25 -16.91 -10.50
CA PRO A 482 4.98 -17.14 -11.17
C PRO A 482 4.20 -18.38 -10.71
N TYR A 483 2.90 -18.20 -10.55
CA TYR A 483 1.91 -19.18 -10.17
C TYR A 483 1.44 -20.00 -11.37
N PHE A 484 1.31 -19.38 -12.55
CA PHE A 484 0.89 -20.08 -13.76
C PHE A 484 2.08 -20.60 -14.57
N ASP A 485 2.03 -21.88 -14.97
CA ASP A 485 3.10 -22.53 -15.76
C ASP A 485 3.45 -21.77 -17.04
N GLU A 486 2.46 -21.16 -17.69
CA GLU A 486 2.65 -20.33 -18.89
C GLU A 486 3.55 -19.12 -18.59
N ILE A 487 3.31 -18.45 -17.46
CA ILE A 487 4.06 -17.26 -17.05
C ILE A 487 5.43 -17.65 -16.51
N LEU A 488 5.52 -18.77 -15.76
CA LEU A 488 6.79 -19.33 -15.30
C LEU A 488 7.72 -19.63 -16.47
N THR A 489 7.19 -20.29 -17.50
CA THR A 489 7.94 -20.60 -18.73
C THR A 489 8.32 -19.31 -19.47
N ALA A 490 7.39 -18.36 -19.59
CA ALA A 490 7.65 -17.11 -20.29
C ALA A 490 8.70 -16.22 -19.58
N SER A 491 8.73 -16.23 -18.24
CA SER A 491 9.66 -15.47 -17.43
C SER A 491 11.06 -16.08 -17.35
N GLY A 492 11.26 -17.29 -17.87
CA GLY A 492 12.51 -18.05 -17.73
C GLY A 492 12.69 -18.74 -16.37
N GLY A 493 11.64 -18.84 -15.55
CA GLY A 493 11.70 -19.51 -14.25
C GLY A 493 11.63 -21.04 -14.36
N SER A 494 11.95 -21.74 -13.26
CA SER A 494 11.95 -23.21 -13.21
C SER A 494 10.88 -23.78 -12.27
N VAL A 495 10.43 -25.01 -12.54
CA VAL A 495 9.42 -25.69 -11.70
C VAL A 495 9.95 -25.95 -10.29
N GLU A 496 11.26 -26.17 -10.13
CA GLU A 496 11.89 -26.33 -8.82
C GLU A 496 11.76 -25.05 -7.98
N GLN A 497 11.91 -23.87 -8.60
CA GLN A 497 11.73 -22.58 -7.90
C GLN A 497 10.29 -22.43 -7.40
N GLN A 498 9.31 -22.87 -8.19
CA GLN A 498 7.89 -22.82 -7.83
C GLN A 498 7.57 -23.79 -6.69
N GLN A 499 8.15 -25.00 -6.68
CA GLN A 499 7.95 -26.00 -5.62
C GLN A 499 8.58 -25.59 -4.28
N GLN A 500 9.77 -24.98 -4.30
CA GLN A 500 10.46 -24.50 -3.09
C GLN A 500 9.72 -23.38 -2.35
N GLN A 501 8.66 -22.84 -2.95
CA GLN A 501 7.95 -21.67 -2.44
C GLN A 501 6.50 -21.97 -2.07
N GLN A 502 6.11 -23.24 -2.09
CA GLN A 502 4.84 -23.68 -1.53
C GLN A 502 4.96 -23.81 -0.01
N LEU A 503 3.87 -23.46 0.70
CA LEU A 503 3.76 -23.68 2.13
C LEU A 503 3.80 -25.19 2.41
N SER A 504 4.55 -25.60 3.43
CA SER A 504 4.44 -26.95 3.96
C SER A 504 3.09 -27.16 4.63
N ALA A 505 2.63 -28.41 4.72
CA ALA A 505 1.37 -28.74 5.40
C ALA A 505 1.36 -28.31 6.88
N ALA A 506 2.53 -28.28 7.54
CA ALA A 506 2.67 -27.81 8.91
C ALA A 506 2.47 -26.28 9.00
N GLU A 507 3.10 -25.51 8.13
CA GLU A 507 2.92 -24.06 8.05
C GLU A 507 1.47 -23.71 7.71
N GLU A 508 0.85 -24.43 6.78
CA GLU A 508 -0.55 -24.20 6.43
C GLU A 508 -1.50 -24.40 7.62
N THR A 509 -1.20 -25.39 8.47
CA THR A 509 -1.98 -25.67 9.69
C THR A 509 -1.78 -24.59 10.76
N GLU A 510 -0.58 -23.99 10.86
CA GLU A 510 -0.27 -22.94 11.84
C GLU A 510 -0.98 -21.61 11.52
N LEU A 511 -1.25 -21.32 10.24
CA LEU A 511 -1.87 -20.09 9.73
C LEU A 511 -3.38 -19.97 10.08
N SER A 512 -3.69 -19.94 11.37
CA SER A 512 -5.06 -20.00 11.90
C SER A 512 -5.67 -18.63 12.25
N ASN A 513 -4.84 -17.60 12.40
CA ASN A 513 -5.25 -16.24 12.77
C ASN A 513 -4.26 -15.20 12.24
N LEU A 514 -4.52 -13.91 12.46
CA LEU A 514 -3.62 -12.84 12.01
C LEU A 514 -2.28 -12.85 12.75
N GLU A 515 -2.21 -13.28 14.01
CA GLU A 515 -0.93 -13.40 14.73
C GLU A 515 -0.01 -14.47 14.11
N ALA A 516 -0.56 -15.57 13.60
CA ALA A 516 0.19 -16.59 12.91
C ALA A 516 0.70 -16.09 11.55
N VAL A 517 -0.12 -15.34 10.81
CA VAL A 517 0.30 -14.68 9.55
C VAL A 517 1.38 -13.63 9.82
N ASP A 518 1.25 -12.84 10.89
CA ASP A 518 2.26 -11.89 11.36
C ASP A 518 3.60 -12.57 11.62
N LYS A 519 3.57 -13.63 12.44
CA LYS A 519 4.76 -14.44 12.76
C LYS A 519 5.40 -15.00 11.51
N TYR A 520 4.62 -15.61 10.61
CA TYR A 520 5.12 -16.19 9.37
C TYR A 520 5.83 -15.15 8.49
N LEU A 521 5.22 -13.99 8.27
CA LEU A 521 5.81 -12.96 7.41
C LEU A 521 7.05 -12.31 8.05
N ARG A 522 7.10 -12.22 9.38
CA ARG A 522 8.29 -11.73 10.10
C ARG A 522 9.47 -12.69 10.03
N THR A 523 9.22 -14.01 10.11
CA THR A 523 10.30 -15.01 10.04
C THR A 523 10.84 -15.20 8.62
N HIS A 524 10.06 -14.87 7.60
CA HIS A 524 10.43 -15.08 6.19
C HIS A 524 10.89 -13.84 5.44
N GLY A 525 10.73 -12.64 6.02
CA GLY A 525 11.19 -11.43 5.36
C GLY A 525 12.68 -11.16 5.54
N PHE A 526 13.17 -10.19 4.79
CA PHE A 526 14.57 -9.86 4.61
C PHE A 526 14.96 -8.60 5.39
N ARG A 527 16.12 -8.64 6.04
CA ARG A 527 16.72 -7.53 6.80
C ARG A 527 18.18 -7.34 6.37
N GLY A 528 18.39 -6.43 5.42
CA GLY A 528 19.71 -6.14 4.88
C GLY A 528 20.65 -5.47 5.87
N ASP A 529 20.12 -4.78 6.89
CA ASP A 529 20.89 -4.11 7.93
C ASP A 529 21.52 -5.06 8.96
N LEU A 530 21.22 -6.35 8.88
CA LEU A 530 21.73 -7.38 9.79
C LEU A 530 22.81 -8.24 9.13
N LEU A 531 23.37 -7.81 8.00
CA LEU A 531 24.39 -8.55 7.24
C LEU A 531 25.83 -8.28 7.69
N GLY A 532 26.04 -7.67 8.86
CA GLY A 532 27.37 -7.38 9.40
C GLY A 532 28.11 -6.34 8.56
N GLU A 533 29.32 -6.65 8.10
CA GLU A 533 30.13 -5.75 7.23
C GLU A 533 29.48 -5.50 5.86
N GLN A 534 28.49 -6.31 5.46
CA GLN A 534 27.74 -6.16 4.21
C GLN A 534 26.36 -5.53 4.41
N SER A 535 26.16 -4.83 5.54
CA SER A 535 24.86 -4.25 5.87
C SER A 535 24.43 -3.22 4.83
N ILE A 536 23.19 -3.34 4.39
CA ILE A 536 22.56 -2.40 3.47
C ILE A 536 21.21 -1.94 4.03
N ALA A 537 20.85 -0.69 3.76
CA ALA A 537 19.60 -0.09 4.18
C ALA A 537 18.42 -0.53 3.28
N TYR A 538 18.18 -1.84 3.20
CA TYR A 538 17.14 -2.46 2.36
C TYR A 538 16.54 -3.68 3.05
N GLY A 539 15.23 -3.88 2.92
CA GLY A 539 14.56 -5.00 3.56
C GLY A 539 13.05 -4.90 3.50
N ASN A 540 12.37 -5.74 4.27
CA ASN A 540 10.93 -5.65 4.44
C ASN A 540 10.58 -4.49 5.38
N ILE A 541 10.15 -3.36 4.81
CA ILE A 541 9.99 -2.04 5.44
C ILE A 541 8.62 -1.78 6.07
N ASP A 542 7.68 -2.71 5.90
CA ASP A 542 6.41 -2.71 6.61
C ASP A 542 5.77 -4.09 6.64
N LEU A 543 4.62 -4.16 7.33
CA LEU A 543 3.71 -5.28 7.29
C LEU A 543 2.27 -4.79 7.41
N LYS A 544 1.38 -5.28 6.54
CA LYS A 544 -0.07 -5.10 6.63
C LYS A 544 -0.73 -6.44 6.84
N LEU A 545 -1.68 -6.47 7.76
CA LEU A 545 -2.49 -7.63 8.09
C LEU A 545 -3.95 -7.22 7.96
N PHE A 546 -4.73 -8.02 7.25
CA PHE A 546 -6.14 -7.82 7.05
C PHE A 546 -6.88 -9.14 7.25
N SER A 547 -7.95 -9.11 8.04
CA SER A 547 -8.90 -10.20 8.09
C SER A 547 -10.31 -9.71 7.80
N TYR A 548 -11.12 -10.60 7.23
CA TYR A 548 -12.54 -10.35 7.07
C TYR A 548 -13.33 -11.57 7.53
N ASN A 549 -14.16 -11.36 8.55
CA ASN A 549 -15.10 -12.35 9.04
C ASN A 549 -16.47 -12.04 8.46
N ALA A 550 -16.90 -12.85 7.49
CA ALA A 550 -18.12 -12.60 6.77
C ALA A 550 -19.39 -12.89 7.59
N ARG A 551 -19.32 -13.79 8.58
CA ARG A 551 -20.43 -14.03 9.53
C ARG A 551 -20.75 -12.80 10.37
N LEU A 552 -19.71 -12.10 10.81
CA LEU A 552 -19.83 -10.88 11.62
C LEU A 552 -19.96 -9.61 10.77
N GLY A 553 -19.65 -9.69 9.46
CA GLY A 553 -19.49 -8.51 8.60
C GLY A 553 -18.38 -7.57 9.08
N LYS A 554 -17.39 -8.09 9.82
CA LYS A 554 -16.32 -7.30 10.45
C LYS A 554 -14.99 -7.55 9.75
N SER A 555 -14.28 -6.47 9.44
CA SER A 555 -12.88 -6.51 9.02
C SER A 555 -11.97 -6.06 10.16
N ASP A 556 -10.79 -6.66 10.26
CA ASP A 556 -9.72 -6.19 11.12
C ASP A 556 -8.51 -5.84 10.25
N TYR A 557 -7.87 -4.71 10.51
CA TYR A 557 -6.73 -4.21 9.73
C TYR A 557 -5.66 -3.63 10.66
N HIS A 558 -4.45 -4.14 10.52
CA HIS A 558 -3.27 -3.70 11.27
C HIS A 558 -2.13 -3.40 10.31
N ALA A 559 -1.45 -2.29 10.51
CA ALA A 559 -0.21 -1.95 9.80
C ALA A 559 0.93 -1.75 10.79
N PHE A 560 2.14 -2.15 10.40
CA PHE A 560 3.38 -1.94 11.12
C PHE A 560 4.35 -1.20 10.22
N ALA A 561 4.94 -0.11 10.72
CA ALA A 561 5.95 0.63 9.98
C ALA A 561 7.36 0.23 10.40
N GLY A 562 8.27 0.23 9.43
CA GLY A 562 9.69 -0.01 9.63
C GLY A 562 10.10 -1.47 9.40
N PRO A 563 11.41 -1.73 9.45
CA PRO A 563 11.96 -3.05 9.16
C PRO A 563 11.41 -4.11 10.11
N ILE A 564 10.91 -5.22 9.56
CA ILE A 564 10.28 -6.30 10.34
C ILE A 564 11.24 -6.91 11.37
N PHE A 565 10.74 -7.19 12.58
CA PHE A 565 11.47 -7.87 13.65
C PHE A 565 10.51 -8.68 14.53
N LEU A 566 10.98 -9.78 15.12
CA LEU A 566 10.27 -10.56 16.12
C LEU A 566 10.25 -9.82 17.45
N ARG A 567 9.06 -9.55 17.97
CA ARG A 567 8.89 -9.03 19.32
C ARG A 567 8.90 -10.21 20.28
N MET A 568 9.82 -10.23 21.23
CA MET A 568 9.66 -11.09 22.39
C MET A 568 8.41 -10.65 23.13
N GLN A 569 7.32 -11.40 23.00
CA GLN A 569 6.20 -11.29 23.92
C GLN A 569 6.78 -11.52 25.32
N HIS A 570 6.46 -10.65 26.28
CA HIS A 570 6.83 -10.86 27.68
C HIS A 570 6.21 -12.17 28.15
N VAL A 571 6.97 -13.27 28.07
CA VAL A 571 6.70 -14.48 28.83
C VAL A 571 7.06 -14.13 30.27
N PRO A 572 6.14 -14.23 31.24
CA PRO A 572 6.51 -14.04 32.65
C PRO A 572 7.65 -15.00 32.98
N ALA A 573 8.65 -14.50 33.72
CA ALA A 573 9.98 -15.08 33.92
C ALA A 573 10.05 -16.44 34.66
N SER A 574 9.03 -17.30 34.55
CA SER A 574 8.94 -18.60 35.22
C SER A 574 8.93 -19.81 34.28
N ALA A 575 9.27 -19.66 32.99
CA ALA A 575 9.27 -20.76 32.03
C ALA A 575 10.54 -20.87 31.17
N ALA A 576 11.69 -20.45 31.70
CA ALA A 576 12.98 -20.82 31.12
C ALA A 576 13.38 -22.22 31.62
N THR A 577 12.99 -23.24 30.87
CA THR A 577 13.63 -24.57 30.93
C THR A 577 14.18 -24.89 29.56
N ASP A 578 15.49 -25.12 29.53
CA ASP A 578 16.31 -25.49 28.39
C ASP A 578 15.61 -26.40 27.39
N SER A 579 15.63 -26.02 26.12
CA SER A 579 15.42 -26.93 24.99
C SER A 579 16.48 -26.66 23.93
N PRO A 580 17.19 -27.70 23.44
CA PRO A 580 18.33 -27.52 22.54
C PRO A 580 17.86 -27.15 21.13
N ALA A 581 18.66 -26.32 20.46
CA ALA A 581 18.47 -25.90 19.07
C ALA A 581 18.35 -27.10 18.11
N PRO A 582 17.44 -27.05 17.11
CA PRO A 582 17.40 -28.09 16.09
C PRO A 582 18.58 -27.94 15.13
N ALA A 583 19.24 -29.08 14.89
CA ALA A 583 20.41 -29.22 14.05
C ALA A 583 20.07 -29.29 12.55
N SER A 584 20.99 -28.72 11.75
CA SER A 584 21.33 -29.02 10.35
C SER A 584 20.21 -29.03 9.29
N ALA A 585 20.28 -28.05 8.40
CA ALA A 585 20.02 -28.26 6.97
C ALA A 585 21.35 -28.08 6.22
N ILE A 586 21.67 -29.10 5.44
CA ILE A 586 22.94 -29.43 4.80
C ILE A 586 23.28 -28.38 3.73
N GLY A 587 24.56 -27.97 3.69
CA GLY A 587 25.08 -27.03 2.71
C GLY A 587 25.16 -27.61 1.31
N ASP A 588 25.11 -26.74 0.31
CA ASP A 588 25.52 -27.08 -1.05
C ASP A 588 26.65 -26.14 -1.47
N GLU A 589 27.87 -26.66 -1.38
CA GLU A 589 29.08 -26.09 -1.97
C GLU A 589 29.05 -26.33 -3.48
N ARG A 590 28.93 -25.27 -4.28
CA ARG A 590 29.65 -25.07 -5.57
C ARG A 590 29.13 -23.86 -6.33
N LEU A 591 29.87 -22.74 -6.21
CA LEU A 591 30.44 -21.98 -7.33
C LEU A 591 31.16 -20.75 -6.76
N SER A 592 32.49 -20.85 -6.81
CA SER A 592 33.53 -19.92 -6.34
C SER A 592 33.56 -18.58 -7.08
N VAL A 593 33.94 -17.50 -6.39
CA VAL A 593 35.19 -16.71 -6.59
C VAL A 593 35.39 -15.79 -5.36
N SER A 594 36.67 -15.54 -5.04
CA SER A 594 37.28 -15.02 -3.82
C SER A 594 37.03 -13.54 -3.46
N ILE A 595 37.32 -13.28 -2.18
CA ILE A 595 37.39 -12.01 -1.45
C ILE A 595 38.58 -11.19 -1.95
N ASP A 596 38.32 -9.94 -2.35
CA ASP A 596 39.10 -8.72 -2.07
C ASP A 596 38.26 -7.52 -2.58
N ASP A 597 38.32 -6.37 -1.89
CA ASP A 597 37.54 -5.12 -2.08
C ASP A 597 36.25 -4.94 -1.24
N ALA A 598 36.26 -5.44 -0.01
CA ALA A 598 35.12 -5.38 0.94
C ALA A 598 34.82 -4.00 1.60
N ALA A 599 35.47 -2.90 1.19
CA ALA A 599 35.28 -1.59 1.83
C ALA A 599 34.77 -0.47 0.88
N ALA A 600 34.59 -0.75 -0.42
CA ALA A 600 34.21 0.25 -1.43
C ALA A 600 32.86 -0.07 -2.12
N LEU A 601 32.06 -0.98 -1.58
CA LEU A 601 30.90 -1.59 -2.26
C LEU A 601 29.58 -1.58 -1.45
N ALA A 602 29.50 -0.79 -0.36
CA ALA A 602 28.37 -0.82 0.58
C ALA A 602 27.39 0.39 0.47
N GLU A 603 27.43 1.17 -0.61
CA GLU A 603 26.47 2.27 -0.89
C GLU A 603 25.77 2.10 -2.24
N LEU A 604 25.31 0.87 -2.49
CA LEU A 604 24.80 0.39 -3.76
C LEU A 604 23.33 -0.04 -3.65
N GLN A 605 22.41 0.92 -3.46
CA GLN A 605 20.97 0.71 -3.76
C GLN A 605 20.09 1.97 -3.80
N LEU A 606 20.54 2.95 -4.57
CA LEU A 606 19.64 3.85 -5.28
C LEU A 606 20.07 3.81 -6.74
N ILE A 607 19.42 2.92 -7.51
CA ILE A 607 19.61 2.72 -8.95
C ILE A 607 21.03 2.24 -9.34
N THR A 608 21.22 0.92 -9.30
CA THR A 608 22.06 0.09 -10.20
C THR A 608 23.46 -0.41 -9.83
N GLU A 609 23.58 -1.70 -10.22
CA GLU A 609 24.69 -2.63 -10.37
C GLU A 609 25.21 -3.45 -9.17
N ARG A 610 25.22 -4.78 -9.38
CA ARG A 610 25.99 -5.86 -8.74
C ARG A 610 25.58 -6.32 -7.33
N ARG A 611 24.63 -7.25 -7.29
CA ARG A 611 24.84 -8.69 -6.96
C ARG A 611 23.52 -9.33 -6.56
N SER A 612 23.06 -10.34 -7.30
CA SER A 612 21.96 -11.21 -6.83
C SER A 612 22.19 -11.55 -5.36
N VAL A 613 21.21 -11.31 -4.49
CA VAL A 613 21.31 -11.74 -3.08
C VAL A 613 21.44 -13.26 -3.10
N ARG A 614 22.65 -13.76 -2.84
CA ARG A 614 22.95 -15.18 -2.80
C ARG A 614 22.09 -15.83 -1.68
N ASN A 615 21.69 -17.08 -1.90
CA ASN A 615 20.86 -17.83 -0.95
C ASN A 615 21.52 -18.00 0.43
N ASP A 616 22.86 -17.92 0.51
CA ASP A 616 23.65 -17.94 1.75
C ASP A 616 23.45 -16.66 2.60
N MET A 617 23.44 -15.47 1.99
CA MET A 617 23.16 -14.20 2.66
C MET A 617 21.72 -14.13 3.17
N ARG A 618 20.77 -14.72 2.42
CA ARG A 618 19.39 -14.89 2.88
C ARG A 618 19.33 -15.80 4.11
N ALA A 619 20.07 -16.91 4.12
CA ALA A 619 20.16 -17.80 5.26
C ALA A 619 20.88 -17.17 6.48
N ILE A 620 21.87 -16.30 6.28
CA ILE A 620 22.55 -15.54 7.34
C ILE A 620 21.61 -14.48 7.94
N ALA A 621 20.91 -13.70 7.11
CA ALA A 621 19.90 -12.73 7.55
C ALA A 621 18.75 -13.43 8.32
N MET A 622 18.32 -14.61 7.85
CA MET A 622 17.30 -15.44 8.52
C MET A 622 17.80 -16.08 9.83
N ARG A 623 19.10 -16.36 9.98
CA ARG A 623 19.69 -16.91 11.21
C ARG A 623 19.88 -15.88 12.33
N GLN A 624 19.91 -14.57 12.01
CA GLN A 624 20.05 -13.48 12.99
C GLN A 624 18.72 -12.76 13.32
N VAL A 625 17.56 -13.41 13.09
CA VAL A 625 16.23 -12.90 13.48
C VAL A 625 16.01 -12.94 15.01
N GLU A 626 17.08 -12.87 15.80
CA GLU A 626 17.08 -12.45 17.20
C GLU A 626 17.00 -10.91 17.24
N SER A 627 15.90 -10.37 16.70
CA SER A 627 15.91 -9.05 16.05
C SER A 627 15.52 -7.90 16.98
N LYS A 628 16.49 -7.01 17.21
CA LYS A 628 16.30 -5.64 17.73
C LYS A 628 15.61 -4.73 16.68
N PRO A 629 14.93 -3.66 17.11
CA PRO A 629 14.44 -2.61 16.20
C PRO A 629 15.58 -2.00 15.36
N PHE A 630 15.24 -1.53 14.17
CA PHE A 630 16.18 -0.79 13.31
C PHE A 630 16.44 0.62 13.88
N SER A 631 17.68 1.10 13.73
CA SER A 631 18.09 2.46 14.09
C SER A 631 19.07 3.01 13.05
N TRP A 632 18.80 4.22 12.55
CA TRP A 632 19.67 4.91 11.59
C TRP A 632 21.05 5.17 12.18
N SER A 633 21.12 5.72 13.39
CA SER A 633 22.39 6.00 14.09
C SER A 633 23.23 4.75 14.38
N ALA A 634 22.60 3.57 14.50
CA ALA A 634 23.31 2.31 14.73
C ALA A 634 23.95 1.70 13.47
N MET A 635 23.53 2.13 12.27
CA MET A 635 24.05 1.59 11.01
C MET A 635 25.41 2.18 10.61
N GLY A 636 25.81 3.33 11.17
CA GLY A 636 27.05 4.01 10.80
C GLY A 636 27.08 4.53 9.36
N LEU A 637 25.93 4.58 8.67
CA LEU A 637 25.78 5.15 7.34
C LEU A 637 25.43 6.65 7.48
N GLU A 638 26.42 7.47 7.78
CA GLU A 638 26.24 8.93 7.94
C GLU A 638 25.77 9.63 6.64
N GLU A 639 25.92 9.01 5.47
CA GLU A 639 25.66 9.63 4.17
C GLU A 639 24.27 9.34 3.54
N GLN A 640 23.43 8.47 4.13
CA GLN A 640 22.11 8.21 3.54
C GLN A 640 21.07 9.28 3.93
N ASN A 641 20.42 9.89 2.93
CA ASN A 641 19.32 10.83 3.17
C ASN A 641 18.07 10.13 3.74
N HIS A 642 17.62 10.59 4.90
CA HIS A 642 16.45 10.07 5.61
C HIS A 642 15.67 11.19 6.33
N ALA A 643 15.54 12.35 5.70
CA ALA A 643 14.79 13.49 6.22
C ALA A 643 13.35 13.10 6.58
N GLY A 644 12.87 13.57 7.73
CA GLY A 644 11.54 13.25 8.24
C GLY A 644 11.40 11.85 8.84
N HIS A 645 12.45 11.03 8.88
CA HIS A 645 12.42 9.74 9.57
C HIS A 645 12.66 9.90 11.09
N PRO A 646 12.03 9.05 11.92
CA PRO A 646 12.52 8.77 13.26
C PRO A 646 13.85 8.01 13.18
N ASP A 647 14.73 8.21 14.16
CA ASP A 647 15.99 7.47 14.25
C ASP A 647 15.72 5.97 14.49
N VAL A 648 14.89 5.64 15.48
CA VAL A 648 14.56 4.27 15.89
C VAL A 648 13.17 3.88 15.38
N TRP A 649 13.10 2.75 14.68
CA TRP A 649 11.86 2.19 14.13
C TRP A 649 11.32 1.06 15.00
N ASN A 650 10.63 1.44 16.08
CA ASN A 650 10.04 0.52 17.05
C ASN A 650 8.55 0.84 17.30
N PHE A 651 7.74 0.78 16.26
CA PHE A 651 6.33 1.19 16.31
C PHE A 651 5.37 0.02 16.47
N ASP A 652 4.43 0.12 17.40
CA ASP A 652 3.30 -0.81 17.55
C ASP A 652 2.36 -0.84 16.33
N LYS A 653 1.50 -1.87 16.30
CA LYS A 653 0.47 -1.98 15.26
C LYS A 653 -0.46 -0.78 15.29
N VAL A 654 -0.82 -0.27 14.12
CA VAL A 654 -1.76 0.84 13.98
C VAL A 654 -2.93 0.44 13.07
N SER A 655 -4.12 0.89 13.44
CA SER A 655 -5.31 0.91 12.57
C SER A 655 -5.69 2.38 12.35
N PRO A 656 -5.84 2.83 11.10
CA PRO A 656 -6.13 4.23 10.79
C PRO A 656 -7.52 4.60 11.31
N LYS A 657 -7.63 5.81 11.85
CA LYS A 657 -8.89 6.38 12.33
C LYS A 657 -9.38 7.41 11.32
N TRP A 658 -10.26 6.98 10.43
CA TRP A 658 -10.83 7.84 9.39
C TRP A 658 -11.79 8.88 9.98
N ALA A 659 -11.78 10.07 9.40
CA ALA A 659 -12.59 11.22 9.73
C ALA A 659 -14.09 11.03 9.40
N TRP A 660 -14.44 10.28 8.33
CA TRP A 660 -15.84 10.11 7.88
C TRP A 660 -16.21 8.79 7.16
#